data_AF-F4H0M7-F1
#
_entry.id   AF-F4H0M7-F1
#
_cell.length_a   1.000
_cell.length_b   1.000
_cell.length_c   1.000
_cell.angle_alpha   90.00
_cell.angle_beta   90.00
_cell.angle_gamma   90.00
#
_symmetry.space_group_name_H-M   'P 1'
#
loop_
_entity.id
_entity.type
_entity.pdbx_description
1 polymer ?
#
loop_
_entity_poly.entity_id
_entity_poly.type
_entity_poly.pdbx_seq_one_letter_code
_entity_poly.pdbx_strand_id
1 'polypeptide(L)'
;MTNRSRPRGRTAGHVLAATAAALALTGLSALPAQSAPAPAAPVAGALPTAPADETIAIVDADATAETRSLLSYLDGVRGEGILFGHQHTTSFGLTTGPTDGTTSDVKNVTGDFPAVFGWDTLIIEGNERPGLAENTRDENIALFADYIRKADAIGGVNTVSAHVENFVTGGSFYDTSGDTLRAVLPGGSHHAELVAYLDDIAELADASRRDDGTLIPIVFRPWHENAGSWFWWGAAYGSPGEYQELYRFTVEYLRDVKGVSNFLYAWGPGGGFGGNRDVYLRTYPGDAFVDVLGLDTYDSTGSDAFLAGLVADLRMIAEIADEKGKVSAFTEFGVSGGVGTNGSSPAQWFTKVLAAIKADPVASRNAYMETWANFDAGQHFVPVPGDALLEDFQAYAADPFTLFASEVTGAFDRTVAAAPAQPVVHIASPADGARVASAPTTVRVRVGGTDVQSVTVEVAQGGTVVDTLDLAYDGALWWTAPWSPTSAQLDNSTYTVTATATTAAGTLDVTNEVVLGPRPTFPAGVVDDFEGYGDDTALRAEYVTYGANTISLETGSVGGGAKALRLDYDFATQTYTGVGKQLSGDWSDFNELAIWVDPDGSNNRMVLQLNAGGVAYEAYPSLAGDEPQLVTIPFVDWRPAPWDTAHADRRISDDDLRALTSFNVYVNSAEGGAASGSLVVDDIAAHPGVEPPPLFSDVPKGHPYETEILWLHAQGLDDGYDDGTFRPARQVKRQDVARLLHAYEKAVFTPPTTPSFLDVRRSHPAYTAIEWLVAEGLVDDGRVFLPSAPLDRATAAELLWRLAGSPEPEGTEAFRDVPTWHRYRTAITWATEVGVVEPVSASTFGVLKAVQRQELARYLYRFDALPSPLEPVVLSDFADGAQGWGPLDAGPGSATASGGTLTIEAAAPDGGWFSFTPSVADWTGRTALALDVVSTTGFDTKAALQVGSTWQWCETAQAGWVSGPRTGDDALVLDLTTLSAGCGAQLADVKRVNLYLNAGTHVIDDVELR
;
A
#
# COMPACT_ATOMS: atom_id res chain seq x y z
N MET A 1 4.34 41.91 21.66
CA MET A 1 4.26 42.44 23.04
C MET A 1 3.11 41.76 23.79
N THR A 2 3.41 41.18 24.97
CA THR A 2 2.55 40.85 26.13
C THR A 2 1.32 39.90 26.04
N ASN A 3 1.55 38.66 26.53
CA ASN A 3 0.91 37.95 27.66
C ASN A 3 -0.52 37.32 27.63
N ARG A 4 -0.56 36.00 27.96
CA ARG A 4 -1.51 35.20 28.80
C ARG A 4 -2.93 34.95 28.21
N SER A 5 -3.62 33.81 28.39
CA SER A 5 -3.58 32.69 29.37
C SER A 5 -4.55 31.55 28.98
N ARG A 6 -4.23 30.34 29.50
CA ARG A 6 -4.94 29.03 29.59
C ARG A 6 -6.49 28.98 29.71
N PRO A 7 -7.09 27.79 29.42
CA PRO A 7 -8.55 27.57 29.31
C PRO A 7 -9.24 27.29 30.67
N ARG A 8 -10.55 27.55 30.73
CA ARG A 8 -11.44 27.21 31.86
C ARG A 8 -12.43 26.12 31.47
N GLY A 9 -12.42 25.02 32.23
CA GLY A 9 -13.49 24.04 32.24
C GLY A 9 -14.74 24.51 33.00
N ARG A 10 -15.86 23.82 32.77
CA ARG A 10 -17.07 23.85 33.59
C ARG A 10 -17.63 22.44 33.75
N THR A 11 -17.50 21.96 34.99
CA THR A 11 -18.25 20.86 35.60
C THR A 11 -19.69 21.29 35.93
N ALA A 12 -20.65 20.40 35.77
CA ALA A 12 -21.93 20.42 36.49
C ALA A 12 -22.14 19.04 37.12
N GLY A 13 -22.19 19.00 38.45
CA GLY A 13 -22.42 17.79 39.23
C GLY A 13 -23.87 17.63 39.63
N HIS A 14 -24.29 16.37 39.81
CA HIS A 14 -25.42 16.00 40.67
C HIS A 14 -24.96 14.93 41.67
N VAL A 15 -25.47 15.09 42.88
CA VAL A 15 -25.06 14.46 44.15
C VAL A 15 -26.17 13.50 44.62
N LEU A 16 -25.79 12.61 45.56
CA LEU A 16 -26.56 11.73 46.45
C LEU A 16 -26.61 10.26 46.01
N ALA A 17 -26.36 9.25 46.84
CA ALA A 17 -26.00 9.19 48.26
C ALA A 17 -25.37 7.82 48.58
N ALA A 18 -24.47 7.80 49.56
CA ALA A 18 -23.86 6.59 50.10
C ALA A 18 -24.70 5.97 51.23
N THR A 19 -24.75 4.64 51.28
CA THR A 19 -25.04 3.86 52.48
C THR A 19 -23.94 2.83 52.70
N ALA A 20 -23.30 2.91 53.86
CA ALA A 20 -22.26 2.01 54.32
C ALA A 20 -22.85 0.81 55.06
N ALA A 21 -22.25 -0.37 54.90
CA ALA A 21 -22.35 -1.47 55.85
C ALA A 21 -20.99 -2.15 55.96
N ALA A 22 -20.40 -2.07 57.15
CA ALA A 22 -19.17 -2.78 57.54
C ALA A 22 -19.53 -4.15 58.13
N LEU A 23 -18.77 -5.20 57.79
CA LEU A 23 -18.73 -6.42 58.59
C LEU A 23 -17.31 -7.01 58.68
N ALA A 24 -16.87 -7.06 59.95
CA ALA A 24 -15.80 -7.77 60.65
C ALA A 24 -14.85 -8.78 59.93
N LEU A 25 -13.57 -8.62 60.29
CA LEU A 25 -12.48 -9.61 60.22
C LEU A 25 -12.61 -10.75 61.25
N THR A 26 -12.27 -11.96 60.81
CA THR A 26 -11.49 -13.00 61.51
C THR A 26 -10.70 -13.74 60.40
N GLY A 27 -9.43 -14.12 60.44
CA GLY A 27 -8.48 -14.40 61.49
C GLY A 27 -7.84 -15.77 61.18
N LEU A 28 -6.75 -15.82 60.38
CA LEU A 28 -5.90 -17.02 60.26
C LEU A 28 -4.43 -16.65 60.01
N SER A 29 -3.68 -16.72 61.12
CA SER A 29 -2.30 -17.21 61.30
C SER A 29 -1.29 -17.11 60.15
N ALA A 30 -0.29 -16.25 60.35
CA ALA A 30 0.99 -16.25 59.67
C ALA A 30 1.90 -17.41 60.11
N LEU A 31 2.58 -18.02 59.14
CA LEU A 31 3.82 -18.79 59.32
C LEU A 31 4.88 -18.19 58.37
N PRO A 32 6.18 -18.20 58.75
CA PRO A 32 7.21 -17.41 58.09
C PRO A 32 7.65 -18.07 56.79
N ALA A 33 7.71 -17.29 55.71
CA ALA A 33 8.34 -17.68 54.46
C ALA A 33 9.84 -17.90 54.70
N GLN A 34 10.28 -19.16 54.55
CA GLN A 34 11.69 -19.50 54.43
C GLN A 34 12.20 -18.93 53.11
N SER A 35 13.27 -18.14 53.18
CA SER A 35 14.03 -17.69 52.02
C SER A 35 14.62 -18.91 51.31
N ALA A 36 14.03 -19.29 50.18
CA ALA A 36 14.70 -20.16 49.21
C ALA A 36 15.88 -19.38 48.59
N PRO A 37 17.03 -20.02 48.35
CA PRO A 37 18.16 -19.35 47.71
C PRO A 37 17.78 -18.99 46.27
N ALA A 38 18.21 -17.81 45.84
CA ALA A 38 18.07 -17.37 44.45
C ALA A 38 18.55 -18.48 43.50
N PRO A 39 17.77 -18.85 42.46
CA PRO A 39 18.33 -19.63 41.37
C PRO A 39 19.42 -18.78 40.74
N ALA A 40 20.62 -19.34 40.64
CA ALA A 40 21.69 -18.75 39.86
C ALA A 40 21.19 -18.52 38.42
N ALA A 41 21.51 -17.35 37.86
CA ALA A 41 21.25 -17.06 36.46
C ALA A 41 21.83 -18.19 35.59
N PRO A 42 21.08 -18.72 34.60
CA PRO A 42 21.69 -19.53 33.57
C PRO A 42 22.61 -18.60 32.79
N VAL A 43 23.90 -18.89 32.83
CA VAL A 43 24.86 -18.40 31.84
C VAL A 43 24.38 -18.94 30.49
N ALA A 44 24.33 -18.09 29.46
CA ALA A 44 24.07 -18.49 28.07
C ALA A 44 24.84 -19.78 27.76
N GLY A 45 24.12 -20.89 27.68
CA GLY A 45 24.68 -22.14 27.20
C GLY A 45 24.99 -21.96 25.73
N ALA A 46 26.18 -22.36 25.28
CA ALA A 46 26.45 -22.45 23.86
C ALA A 46 25.32 -23.27 23.20
N LEU A 47 24.73 -22.73 22.13
CA LEU A 47 23.74 -23.44 21.31
C LEU A 47 24.29 -24.84 20.97
N PRO A 48 23.43 -25.86 20.86
CA PRO A 48 23.88 -27.22 20.60
C PRO A 48 24.78 -27.29 19.37
N THR A 49 25.96 -27.88 19.51
CA THR A 49 26.80 -28.24 18.38
C THR A 49 26.12 -29.33 17.57
N ALA A 50 26.18 -29.25 16.23
CA ALA A 50 25.66 -30.29 15.35
C ALA A 50 26.12 -31.70 15.78
N PRO A 51 25.24 -32.71 15.72
CA PRO A 51 25.64 -34.10 15.91
C PRO A 51 26.76 -34.49 14.95
N ALA A 52 27.67 -35.37 15.38
CA ALA A 52 28.61 -35.99 14.46
C ALA A 52 27.83 -36.79 13.39
N ASP A 53 28.16 -36.58 12.11
CA ASP A 53 27.54 -37.22 10.93
C ASP A 53 26.07 -36.82 10.64
N GLU A 54 25.70 -35.56 10.92
CA GLU A 54 24.37 -35.02 10.58
C GLU A 54 24.10 -35.02 9.06
N THR A 55 22.90 -35.48 8.68
CA THR A 55 22.38 -35.42 7.31
C THR A 55 21.00 -34.76 7.33
N ILE A 56 20.80 -33.71 6.53
CA ILE A 56 19.58 -32.91 6.51
C ILE A 56 18.85 -33.01 5.17
N ALA A 57 17.51 -32.89 5.20
CA ALA A 57 16.73 -32.70 3.99
C ALA A 57 16.85 -31.23 3.55
N ILE A 58 17.37 -31.00 2.36
CA ILE A 58 17.54 -29.68 1.75
C ILE A 58 17.09 -29.73 0.30
N VAL A 59 16.47 -28.66 -0.18
CA VAL A 59 15.94 -28.53 -1.56
C VAL A 59 17.04 -28.64 -2.61
N ASP A 60 18.16 -27.97 -2.37
CA ASP A 60 19.37 -28.14 -3.18
C ASP A 60 20.33 -29.11 -2.49
N ALA A 61 20.32 -30.36 -2.95
CA ALA A 61 21.21 -31.40 -2.44
C ALA A 61 22.70 -31.11 -2.72
N ASP A 62 23.00 -30.24 -3.68
CA ASP A 62 24.34 -29.82 -4.06
C ASP A 62 24.72 -28.44 -3.49
N ALA A 63 23.89 -27.88 -2.59
CA ALA A 63 24.12 -26.59 -1.95
C ALA A 63 25.50 -26.52 -1.28
N THR A 64 26.08 -25.32 -1.16
CA THR A 64 27.41 -25.16 -0.52
C THR A 64 27.45 -25.64 0.94
N ALA A 65 28.64 -25.85 1.49
CA ALA A 65 28.78 -26.31 2.87
C ALA A 65 28.19 -25.32 3.88
N GLU A 66 28.41 -24.02 3.64
CA GLU A 66 27.89 -22.91 4.44
C GLU A 66 26.36 -22.86 4.39
N THR A 67 25.75 -23.14 3.24
CA THR A 67 24.28 -23.18 3.07
C THR A 67 23.67 -24.32 3.88
N ARG A 68 24.24 -25.53 3.79
CA ARG A 68 23.80 -26.69 4.59
C ARG A 68 24.02 -26.45 6.08
N SER A 69 25.12 -25.81 6.44
CA SER A 69 25.41 -25.40 7.82
C SER A 69 24.34 -24.44 8.34
N LEU A 70 23.91 -23.46 7.53
CA LEU A 70 22.88 -22.50 7.92
C LEU A 70 21.55 -23.21 8.17
N LEU A 71 21.12 -24.12 7.29
CA LEU A 71 19.86 -24.84 7.50
C LEU A 71 19.89 -25.68 8.79
N SER A 72 21.01 -26.36 9.06
CA SER A 72 21.23 -27.07 10.33
C SER A 72 21.25 -26.14 11.55
N TYR A 73 21.86 -24.94 11.44
CA TYR A 73 21.81 -23.91 12.49
C TYR A 73 20.37 -23.52 12.80
N LEU A 74 19.60 -23.19 11.75
CA LEU A 74 18.24 -22.71 11.87
C LEU A 74 17.31 -23.78 12.45
N ASP A 75 17.54 -25.06 12.16
CA ASP A 75 16.81 -26.13 12.84
C ASP A 75 17.23 -26.27 14.31
N GLY A 76 18.54 -26.22 14.58
CA GLY A 76 19.10 -26.40 15.92
C GLY A 76 18.80 -25.27 16.91
N VAL A 77 18.47 -24.06 16.44
CA VAL A 77 18.13 -22.91 17.31
C VAL A 77 16.66 -22.94 17.76
N ARG A 78 15.78 -23.65 17.05
CA ARG A 78 14.33 -23.70 17.33
C ARG A 78 14.05 -24.18 18.76
N GLY A 79 13.41 -23.33 19.55
CA GLY A 79 13.04 -23.62 20.94
C GLY A 79 14.11 -23.27 21.98
N GLU A 80 15.34 -22.97 21.56
CA GLU A 80 16.43 -22.47 22.42
C GLU A 80 16.49 -20.94 22.42
N GLY A 81 16.27 -20.34 21.24
CA GLY A 81 16.13 -18.90 21.03
C GLY A 81 15.48 -18.61 19.68
N ILE A 82 15.11 -17.36 19.45
CA ILE A 82 14.54 -16.90 18.18
C ILE A 82 15.37 -15.71 17.68
N LEU A 83 15.91 -15.83 16.46
CA LEU A 83 16.69 -14.76 15.86
C LEU A 83 15.76 -13.58 15.54
N PHE A 84 16.10 -12.38 16.01
CA PHE A 84 15.38 -11.18 15.60
C PHE A 84 15.86 -10.74 14.21
N GLY A 85 14.91 -10.54 13.30
CA GLY A 85 15.14 -10.02 11.95
C GLY A 85 14.56 -8.62 11.73
N HIS A 86 15.18 -7.87 10.84
CA HIS A 86 14.69 -6.57 10.43
C HIS A 86 14.98 -6.32 8.95
N GLN A 87 13.90 -6.11 8.19
CA GLN A 87 13.95 -5.77 6.78
C GLN A 87 14.68 -4.44 6.56
N HIS A 88 15.55 -4.37 5.55
CA HIS A 88 16.29 -3.17 5.15
C HIS A 88 17.12 -2.50 6.27
N THR A 89 17.49 -3.25 7.30
CA THR A 89 18.03 -2.72 8.58
C THR A 89 19.26 -1.82 8.46
N THR A 90 20.06 -1.92 7.39
CA THR A 90 21.22 -1.04 7.14
C THR A 90 21.14 -0.21 5.86
N SER A 91 19.97 -0.19 5.20
CA SER A 91 19.70 0.61 3.99
C SER A 91 18.62 1.67 4.23
N PHE A 92 17.72 1.43 5.18
CA PHE A 92 16.75 2.40 5.70
C PHE A 92 16.88 2.53 7.22
N GLY A 93 16.69 3.75 7.72
CA GLY A 93 16.78 4.05 9.15
C GLY A 93 16.57 5.53 9.44
N LEU A 94 15.90 5.82 10.55
CA LEU A 94 15.54 7.18 10.97
C LEU A 94 16.65 7.81 11.81
N THR A 95 17.52 7.00 12.43
CA THR A 95 18.58 7.42 13.36
C THR A 95 19.98 7.24 12.79
N THR A 96 20.10 6.67 11.60
CA THR A 96 21.37 6.32 10.94
C THR A 96 21.97 7.48 10.16
N GLY A 97 21.15 8.43 9.70
CA GLY A 97 21.56 9.39 8.68
C GLY A 97 21.68 8.72 7.30
N PRO A 98 22.54 9.21 6.40
CA PRO A 98 22.82 8.52 5.13
C PRO A 98 23.36 7.11 5.38
N THR A 99 22.74 6.11 4.76
CA THR A 99 23.04 4.70 4.96
C THR A 99 24.09 4.20 3.98
N ASP A 100 24.99 3.33 4.46
CA ASP A 100 26.08 2.72 3.67
C ASP A 100 26.20 1.21 3.89
N GLY A 101 25.20 0.59 4.51
CA GLY A 101 25.19 -0.84 4.85
C GLY A 101 25.84 -1.17 6.19
N THR A 102 26.31 -0.18 6.96
CA THR A 102 27.03 -0.42 8.23
C THR A 102 26.38 0.18 9.49
N THR A 103 25.27 0.90 9.36
CA THR A 103 24.54 1.51 10.48
C THR A 103 23.07 1.07 10.46
N SER A 104 22.46 0.88 11.63
CA SER A 104 21.09 0.39 11.77
C SER A 104 20.36 1.07 12.94
N ASP A 105 19.06 1.31 12.79
CA ASP A 105 18.21 1.77 13.90
C ASP A 105 18.21 0.76 15.06
N VAL A 106 18.15 -0.54 14.75
CA VAL A 106 18.25 -1.62 15.74
C VAL A 106 19.54 -1.47 16.55
N LYS A 107 20.67 -1.30 15.85
CA LYS A 107 21.98 -1.11 16.48
C LYS A 107 22.00 0.11 17.39
N ASN A 108 21.37 1.21 16.96
CA ASN A 108 21.33 2.46 17.72
C ASN A 108 20.46 2.35 18.98
N VAL A 109 19.36 1.59 18.95
CA VAL A 109 18.41 1.51 20.08
C VAL A 109 18.66 0.35 21.03
N THR A 110 19.24 -0.77 20.57
CA THR A 110 19.52 -1.96 21.39
C THR A 110 21.00 -2.12 21.73
N GLY A 111 21.88 -1.53 20.92
CA GLY A 111 23.33 -1.74 21.01
C GLY A 111 23.84 -2.93 20.20
N ASP A 112 22.98 -3.66 19.46
CA ASP A 112 23.39 -4.72 18.52
C ASP A 112 22.59 -4.75 17.21
N PHE A 113 23.14 -5.35 16.15
CA PHE A 113 22.44 -5.55 14.88
C PHE A 113 21.45 -6.71 14.99
N PRO A 114 20.38 -6.75 14.17
CA PRO A 114 19.51 -7.93 14.14
C PRO A 114 20.31 -9.17 13.71
N ALA A 115 19.90 -10.35 14.16
CA ALA A 115 20.51 -11.61 13.73
C ALA A 115 20.17 -11.97 12.27
N VAL A 116 18.99 -11.54 11.79
CA VAL A 116 18.55 -11.71 10.40
C VAL A 116 18.45 -10.35 9.71
N PHE A 117 19.03 -10.24 8.51
CA PHE A 117 19.00 -9.07 7.65
C PHE A 117 18.11 -9.38 6.45
N GLY A 118 16.92 -8.80 6.43
CA GLY A 118 16.01 -8.90 5.30
C GLY A 118 16.25 -7.86 4.24
N TRP A 119 15.98 -8.25 3.00
CA TRP A 119 16.13 -7.45 1.80
C TRP A 119 15.05 -7.83 0.80
N ASP A 120 14.87 -7.01 -0.23
CA ASP A 120 13.97 -7.34 -1.33
C ASP A 120 14.65 -7.21 -2.70
N THR A 121 14.22 -8.03 -3.64
CA THR A 121 14.52 -7.89 -5.07
C THR A 121 14.18 -6.52 -5.68
N LEU A 122 13.31 -5.71 -5.07
CA LEU A 122 13.08 -4.31 -5.47
C LEU A 122 14.37 -3.48 -5.51
N ILE A 123 15.41 -3.90 -4.77
CA ILE A 123 16.76 -3.34 -4.86
C ILE A 123 17.32 -3.46 -6.28
N ILE A 124 17.15 -4.61 -6.94
CA ILE A 124 17.64 -4.87 -8.31
C ILE A 124 16.99 -3.88 -9.28
N GLU A 125 15.69 -3.64 -9.12
CA GLU A 125 14.90 -2.71 -9.93
C GLU A 125 15.21 -1.23 -9.65
N GLY A 126 15.96 -0.93 -8.59
CA GLY A 126 16.25 0.44 -8.16
C GLY A 126 15.10 1.13 -7.43
N ASN A 127 14.10 0.36 -7.02
CA ASN A 127 12.90 0.84 -6.31
C ASN A 127 13.12 0.95 -4.79
N GLU A 128 14.10 0.21 -4.25
CA GLU A 128 14.50 0.29 -2.85
C GLU A 128 16.02 0.39 -2.68
N ARG A 129 16.46 1.11 -1.64
CA ARG A 129 17.89 1.23 -1.31
C ARG A 129 18.46 -0.12 -0.88
N PRO A 130 19.73 -0.42 -1.21
CA PRO A 130 20.73 0.47 -1.82
C PRO A 130 20.60 0.66 -3.33
N GLY A 131 19.66 -0.01 -3.98
CA GLY A 131 19.36 0.20 -5.38
C GLY A 131 18.88 1.62 -5.65
N LEU A 132 19.19 2.12 -6.83
CA LEU A 132 18.80 3.45 -7.28
C LEU A 132 18.21 3.36 -8.68
N ALA A 133 17.14 4.11 -8.94
CA ALA A 133 16.46 4.10 -10.23
C ALA A 133 17.34 4.61 -11.40
N GLU A 134 18.36 5.43 -11.10
CA GLU A 134 19.34 5.90 -12.08
C GLU A 134 20.40 4.86 -12.46
N ASN A 135 20.56 3.81 -11.67
CA ASN A 135 21.54 2.75 -11.92
C ASN A 135 20.98 1.72 -12.90
N THR A 136 21.89 0.99 -13.54
CA THR A 136 21.55 -0.26 -14.22
C THR A 136 21.24 -1.37 -13.21
N ARG A 137 20.52 -2.42 -13.63
CA ARG A 137 20.27 -3.60 -12.78
C ARG A 137 21.57 -4.24 -12.29
N ASP A 138 22.58 -4.40 -13.15
CA ASP A 138 23.89 -4.94 -12.77
C ASP A 138 24.59 -4.12 -11.66
N GLU A 139 24.52 -2.78 -11.75
CA GLU A 139 25.08 -1.88 -10.72
C GLU A 139 24.30 -2.01 -9.40
N ASN A 140 22.97 -2.12 -9.47
CA ASN A 140 22.13 -2.37 -8.31
C ASN A 140 22.38 -3.75 -7.68
N ILE A 141 22.58 -4.79 -8.48
CA ILE A 141 22.97 -6.13 -8.02
C ILE A 141 24.33 -6.07 -7.31
N ALA A 142 25.29 -5.31 -7.83
CA ALA A 142 26.59 -5.14 -7.17
C ALA A 142 26.47 -4.42 -5.81
N LEU A 143 25.61 -3.40 -5.70
CA LEU A 143 25.31 -2.73 -4.43
C LEU A 143 24.59 -3.66 -3.46
N PHE A 144 23.65 -4.46 -3.95
CA PHE A 144 22.93 -5.44 -3.14
C PHE A 144 23.89 -6.49 -2.57
N ALA A 145 24.73 -7.08 -3.42
CA ALA A 145 25.77 -8.02 -2.98
C ALA A 145 26.76 -7.38 -1.99
N ASP A 146 27.05 -6.07 -2.10
CA ASP A 146 27.85 -5.35 -1.10
C ASP A 146 27.19 -5.28 0.27
N TYR A 147 25.89 -5.02 0.34
CA TYR A 147 25.16 -4.95 1.60
C TYR A 147 25.01 -6.33 2.23
N ILE A 148 24.78 -7.38 1.43
CA ILE A 148 24.79 -8.78 1.88
C ILE A 148 26.16 -9.16 2.46
N ARG A 149 27.26 -8.78 1.80
CA ARG A 149 28.64 -9.01 2.29
C ARG A 149 28.90 -8.32 3.62
N LYS A 150 28.43 -7.09 3.79
CA LYS A 150 28.55 -6.34 5.05
C LYS A 150 27.74 -6.99 6.18
N ALA A 151 26.52 -7.43 5.90
CA ALA A 151 25.69 -8.16 6.86
C ALA A 151 26.32 -9.49 7.31
N ASP A 152 26.84 -10.29 6.37
CA ASP A 152 27.58 -11.53 6.68
C ASP A 152 28.84 -11.23 7.51
N ALA A 153 29.59 -10.16 7.19
CA ALA A 153 30.77 -9.75 7.95
C ALA A 153 30.46 -9.27 9.37
N ILE A 154 29.25 -8.72 9.60
CA ILE A 154 28.73 -8.41 10.94
C ILE A 154 28.39 -9.69 11.72
N GLY A 155 28.11 -10.80 11.02
CA GLY A 155 27.69 -12.09 11.59
C GLY A 155 26.21 -12.41 11.38
N GLY A 156 25.50 -11.63 10.57
CA GLY A 156 24.07 -11.81 10.32
C GLY A 156 23.76 -12.91 9.29
N VAL A 157 22.54 -13.44 9.36
CA VAL A 157 21.93 -14.30 8.34
C VAL A 157 21.18 -13.42 7.34
N ASN A 158 21.34 -13.66 6.04
CA ASN A 158 20.63 -12.89 5.01
C ASN A 158 19.36 -13.62 4.55
N THR A 159 18.27 -12.88 4.40
CA THR A 159 17.03 -13.34 3.77
C THR A 159 16.60 -12.33 2.70
N VAL A 160 16.04 -12.82 1.59
CA VAL A 160 15.63 -11.99 0.44
C VAL A 160 14.22 -12.38 0.04
N SER A 161 13.27 -11.45 0.20
CA SER A 161 11.91 -11.54 -0.35
C SER A 161 11.87 -11.04 -1.80
N ALA A 162 10.75 -11.30 -2.48
CA ALA A 162 10.54 -10.84 -3.85
C ALA A 162 9.18 -10.14 -4.04
N HIS A 163 9.20 -8.81 -4.06
CA HIS A 163 8.06 -7.96 -4.44
C HIS A 163 8.13 -7.61 -5.94
N VAL A 164 7.70 -8.55 -6.77
CA VAL A 164 7.97 -8.53 -8.23
C VAL A 164 7.03 -7.59 -8.99
N GLU A 165 7.58 -6.79 -9.91
CA GLU A 165 6.79 -5.97 -10.85
C GLU A 165 5.73 -6.80 -11.60
N ASN A 166 4.60 -6.16 -11.94
CA ASN A 166 3.59 -6.80 -12.77
C ASN A 166 4.04 -6.76 -14.24
N PHE A 167 4.57 -7.87 -14.74
CA PHE A 167 5.12 -7.98 -16.10
C PHE A 167 4.12 -7.72 -17.23
N VAL A 168 2.81 -7.84 -16.98
CA VAL A 168 1.78 -7.59 -18.00
C VAL A 168 1.49 -6.10 -18.13
N THR A 169 1.39 -5.39 -17.00
CA THR A 169 0.93 -4.00 -16.96
C THR A 169 2.07 -2.99 -16.83
N GLY A 170 3.23 -3.42 -16.36
CA GLY A 170 4.35 -2.57 -15.93
C GLY A 170 4.10 -1.87 -14.59
N GLY A 171 3.06 -2.26 -13.86
CA GLY A 171 2.75 -1.76 -12.51
C GLY A 171 3.58 -2.41 -11.42
N SER A 172 3.39 -1.96 -10.17
CA SER A 172 4.01 -2.59 -9.00
C SER A 172 3.39 -3.96 -8.70
N PHE A 173 3.96 -4.67 -7.73
CA PHE A 173 3.40 -5.91 -7.15
C PHE A 173 1.96 -5.77 -6.63
N TYR A 174 1.51 -4.56 -6.25
CA TYR A 174 0.12 -4.27 -5.87
C TYR A 174 -0.85 -4.10 -7.04
N ASP A 175 -0.35 -3.91 -8.27
CA ASP A 175 -1.23 -3.97 -9.44
C ASP A 175 -1.55 -5.43 -9.71
N THR A 176 -2.78 -5.81 -9.38
CA THR A 176 -3.24 -7.20 -9.50
C THR A 176 -4.04 -7.48 -10.77
N SER A 177 -4.04 -6.53 -11.71
CA SER A 177 -4.71 -6.70 -13.00
C SER A 177 -3.81 -7.44 -14.02
N GLY A 178 -4.38 -7.83 -15.15
CA GLY A 178 -3.62 -8.40 -16.28
C GLY A 178 -3.49 -9.94 -16.34
N ASP A 179 -3.97 -10.68 -15.33
CA ASP A 179 -3.83 -12.15 -15.26
C ASP A 179 -2.36 -12.61 -15.29
N THR A 180 -1.51 -11.86 -14.60
CA THR A 180 -0.04 -11.93 -14.68
C THR A 180 0.51 -13.28 -14.28
N LEU A 181 -0.02 -13.92 -13.22
CA LEU A 181 0.42 -15.25 -12.78
C LEU A 181 0.36 -16.25 -13.94
N ARG A 182 -0.76 -16.33 -14.66
CA ARG A 182 -0.91 -17.25 -15.79
C ARG A 182 -0.06 -16.86 -16.98
N ALA A 183 0.11 -15.56 -17.20
CA ALA A 183 0.92 -15.03 -18.28
C ALA A 183 2.41 -15.40 -18.12
N VAL A 184 2.92 -15.51 -16.89
CA VAL A 184 4.33 -15.83 -16.64
C VAL A 184 4.63 -17.33 -16.48
N LEU A 185 3.62 -18.18 -16.30
CA LEU A 185 3.82 -19.63 -16.21
C LEU A 185 4.39 -20.23 -17.52
N PRO A 186 4.99 -21.43 -17.48
CA PRO A 186 5.52 -22.09 -18.68
C PRO A 186 4.47 -22.22 -19.80
N GLY A 187 4.71 -21.54 -20.92
CA GLY A 187 3.79 -21.47 -22.07
C GLY A 187 2.86 -20.25 -22.07
N GLY A 188 2.88 -19.43 -21.02
CA GLY A 188 2.25 -18.12 -20.97
C GLY A 188 2.98 -17.08 -21.84
N SER A 189 2.30 -15.97 -22.14
CA SER A 189 2.78 -14.94 -23.06
C SER A 189 3.92 -14.08 -22.53
N HIS A 190 4.10 -14.02 -21.21
CA HIS A 190 5.12 -13.23 -20.51
C HIS A 190 6.11 -14.09 -19.71
N HIS A 191 6.24 -15.38 -20.07
CA HIS A 191 7.19 -16.28 -19.40
C HIS A 191 8.66 -15.86 -19.56
N ALA A 192 8.99 -15.19 -20.66
CA ALA A 192 10.36 -14.75 -20.93
C ALA A 192 10.79 -13.62 -19.97
N GLU A 193 9.87 -12.76 -19.55
CA GLU A 193 10.09 -11.69 -18.59
C GLU A 193 10.37 -12.26 -17.20
N LEU A 194 9.61 -13.28 -16.76
CA LEU A 194 9.92 -14.01 -15.52
C LEU A 194 11.31 -14.66 -15.60
N VAL A 195 11.65 -15.29 -16.73
CA VAL A 195 12.98 -15.89 -16.92
C VAL A 195 14.09 -14.85 -16.79
N ALA A 196 13.96 -13.67 -17.42
CA ALA A 196 14.94 -12.60 -17.32
C ALA A 196 15.07 -12.06 -15.88
N TYR A 197 13.95 -11.96 -15.16
CA TYR A 197 13.96 -11.59 -13.75
C TYR A 197 14.68 -12.62 -12.86
N LEU A 198 14.48 -13.92 -13.12
CA LEU A 198 15.20 -14.98 -12.41
C LEU A 198 16.69 -15.06 -12.79
N ASP A 199 17.07 -14.61 -13.99
CA ASP A 199 18.48 -14.46 -14.38
C ASP A 199 19.18 -13.42 -13.48
N ASP A 200 18.55 -12.28 -13.21
CA ASP A 200 19.07 -11.22 -12.33
C ASP A 200 19.24 -11.74 -10.88
N ILE A 201 18.28 -12.54 -10.39
CA ILE A 201 18.38 -13.17 -9.05
C ILE A 201 19.53 -14.18 -8.99
N ALA A 202 19.74 -14.97 -10.05
CA ALA A 202 20.86 -15.90 -10.11
C ALA A 202 22.21 -15.15 -10.12
N GLU A 203 22.29 -13.99 -10.77
CA GLU A 203 23.48 -13.13 -10.75
C GLU A 203 23.75 -12.57 -9.35
N LEU A 204 22.72 -12.09 -8.64
CA LEU A 204 22.83 -11.67 -7.25
C LEU A 204 23.37 -12.79 -6.35
N ALA A 205 22.83 -14.01 -6.51
CA ALA A 205 23.25 -15.17 -5.74
C ALA A 205 24.75 -15.47 -5.96
N ASP A 206 25.23 -15.42 -7.21
CA ASP A 206 26.64 -15.63 -7.56
C ASP A 206 27.55 -14.48 -7.10
N ALA A 207 27.08 -13.24 -7.14
CA ALA A 207 27.82 -12.05 -6.71
C ALA A 207 27.96 -11.96 -5.18
N SER A 208 27.07 -12.59 -4.43
CA SER A 208 27.03 -12.59 -2.96
C SER A 208 28.11 -13.50 -2.37
N ARG A 209 29.37 -13.04 -2.41
CA ARG A 209 30.55 -13.79 -1.97
C ARG A 209 31.35 -13.04 -0.92
N ARG A 210 31.86 -13.74 0.08
CA ARG A 210 32.89 -13.22 0.99
C ARG A 210 34.15 -12.83 0.22
N ASP A 211 35.02 -12.05 0.85
CA ASP A 211 36.30 -11.62 0.25
C ASP A 211 37.21 -12.80 -0.17
N ASP A 212 37.04 -13.98 0.44
CA ASP A 212 37.77 -15.20 0.09
C ASP A 212 37.13 -16.01 -1.07
N GLY A 213 36.01 -15.52 -1.61
CA GLY A 213 35.26 -16.13 -2.71
C GLY A 213 34.16 -17.10 -2.27
N THR A 214 34.01 -17.37 -0.97
CA THR A 214 32.95 -18.25 -0.43
C THR A 214 31.58 -17.63 -0.68
N LEU A 215 30.64 -18.40 -1.22
CA LEU A 215 29.26 -17.94 -1.40
C LEU A 215 28.58 -17.73 -0.04
N ILE A 216 27.86 -16.62 0.09
CA ILE A 216 27.10 -16.29 1.30
C ILE A 216 25.72 -16.96 1.18
N PRO A 217 25.29 -17.77 2.17
CA PRO A 217 23.96 -18.34 2.18
C PRO A 217 22.86 -17.28 2.30
N ILE A 218 21.80 -17.43 1.52
CA ILE A 218 20.62 -16.57 1.50
C ILE A 218 19.37 -17.43 1.70
N VAL A 219 18.48 -17.03 2.60
CA VAL A 219 17.12 -17.57 2.66
C VAL A 219 16.27 -16.82 1.63
N PHE A 220 16.00 -17.41 0.48
CA PHE A 220 15.24 -16.80 -0.59
C PHE A 220 13.74 -17.15 -0.46
N ARG A 221 12.88 -16.12 -0.42
CA ARG A 221 11.45 -16.25 -0.15
C ARG A 221 10.59 -15.66 -1.29
N PRO A 222 10.38 -16.41 -2.38
CA PRO A 222 9.60 -15.93 -3.52
C PRO A 222 8.08 -16.09 -3.28
N TRP A 223 7.29 -15.24 -3.93
CA TRP A 223 5.82 -15.38 -4.06
C TRP A 223 5.07 -15.53 -2.71
N HIS A 224 5.44 -14.72 -1.72
CA HIS A 224 4.89 -14.76 -0.35
C HIS A 224 3.44 -14.23 -0.24
N GLU A 225 2.79 -14.49 0.91
CA GLU A 225 1.42 -14.05 1.23
C GLU A 225 0.36 -14.43 0.18
N ASN A 226 0.58 -15.53 -0.52
CA ASN A 226 -0.24 -15.91 -1.66
C ASN A 226 -1.63 -16.46 -1.29
N ALA A 227 -1.93 -16.71 -0.01
CA ALA A 227 -3.30 -16.99 0.43
C ALA A 227 -4.16 -15.71 0.44
N GLY A 228 -3.55 -14.53 0.50
CA GLY A 228 -4.17 -13.24 0.26
C GLY A 228 -4.33 -12.94 -1.24
N SER A 229 -4.81 -11.72 -1.54
CA SER A 229 -5.07 -11.25 -2.92
C SER A 229 -4.66 -9.80 -3.16
N TRP A 230 -3.73 -9.27 -2.36
CA TRP A 230 -3.16 -7.93 -2.57
C TRP A 230 -1.98 -7.94 -3.54
N PHE A 231 -1.39 -9.10 -3.84
CA PHE A 231 -0.36 -9.28 -4.86
C PHE A 231 -0.90 -10.03 -6.09
N TRP A 232 -0.34 -9.76 -7.26
CA TRP A 232 -0.81 -10.37 -8.52
C TRP A 232 -0.61 -11.90 -8.59
N TRP A 233 0.20 -12.48 -7.71
CA TRP A 233 0.35 -13.94 -7.55
C TRP A 233 -0.54 -14.53 -6.45
N GLY A 234 -1.38 -13.71 -5.81
CA GLY A 234 -2.31 -14.12 -4.76
C GLY A 234 -3.41 -15.09 -5.24
N ALA A 235 -4.13 -15.65 -4.29
CA ALA A 235 -5.14 -16.71 -4.50
C ALA A 235 -6.25 -16.31 -5.47
N ALA A 236 -6.48 -15.00 -5.67
CA ALA A 236 -7.44 -14.51 -6.64
C ALA A 236 -7.04 -14.70 -8.11
N TYR A 237 -5.76 -14.89 -8.39
CA TYR A 237 -5.19 -14.73 -9.72
C TYR A 237 -4.64 -16.03 -10.29
N GLY A 238 -4.64 -17.12 -9.50
CA GLY A 238 -4.23 -18.45 -9.92
C GLY A 238 -4.87 -19.54 -9.07
N SER A 239 -5.09 -20.71 -9.66
CA SER A 239 -5.40 -21.91 -8.88
C SER A 239 -4.22 -22.25 -7.94
N PRO A 240 -4.45 -23.07 -6.89
CA PRO A 240 -3.33 -23.58 -6.09
C PRO A 240 -2.27 -24.29 -6.92
N GLY A 241 -2.69 -25.05 -7.95
CA GLY A 241 -1.77 -25.73 -8.87
C GLY A 241 -0.96 -24.76 -9.74
N GLU A 242 -1.57 -23.67 -10.23
CA GLU A 242 -0.88 -22.62 -10.97
C GLU A 242 0.18 -21.91 -10.09
N TYR A 243 -0.13 -21.60 -8.83
CA TYR A 243 0.86 -21.08 -7.87
C TYR A 243 1.98 -22.08 -7.60
N GLN A 244 1.62 -23.35 -7.36
CA GLN A 244 2.61 -24.39 -7.10
C GLN A 244 3.60 -24.53 -8.27
N GLU A 245 3.12 -24.49 -9.51
CA GLU A 245 4.01 -24.54 -10.68
C GLU A 245 4.85 -23.28 -10.86
N LEU A 246 4.36 -22.09 -10.46
CA LEU A 246 5.16 -20.86 -10.43
C LEU A 246 6.33 -21.00 -9.44
N TYR A 247 6.05 -21.49 -8.24
CA TYR A 247 7.06 -21.70 -7.20
C TYR A 247 8.05 -22.80 -7.61
N ARG A 248 7.56 -23.96 -8.08
CA ARG A 248 8.40 -25.08 -8.53
C ARG A 248 9.32 -24.65 -9.66
N PHE A 249 8.79 -23.97 -10.69
CA PHE A 249 9.60 -23.43 -11.78
C PHE A 249 10.68 -22.48 -11.29
N THR A 250 10.37 -21.61 -10.33
CA THR A 250 11.35 -20.67 -9.75
C THR A 250 12.54 -21.42 -9.13
N VAL A 251 12.26 -22.42 -8.29
CA VAL A 251 13.30 -23.25 -7.65
C VAL A 251 14.13 -23.97 -8.71
N GLU A 252 13.47 -24.63 -9.66
CA GLU A 252 14.14 -25.46 -10.66
C GLU A 252 14.93 -24.64 -11.67
N TYR A 253 14.43 -23.47 -12.05
CA TYR A 253 15.17 -22.56 -12.91
C TYR A 253 16.46 -22.09 -12.22
N LEU A 254 16.35 -21.61 -10.97
CA LEU A 254 17.51 -21.12 -10.21
C LEU A 254 18.51 -22.26 -9.91
N ARG A 255 18.03 -23.40 -9.40
CA ARG A 255 18.89 -24.54 -9.03
C ARG A 255 19.40 -25.31 -10.24
N ASP A 256 18.51 -25.77 -11.12
CA ASP A 256 18.83 -26.77 -12.14
C ASP A 256 19.31 -26.14 -13.46
N VAL A 257 18.84 -24.93 -13.81
CA VAL A 257 19.23 -24.23 -15.04
C VAL A 257 20.37 -23.25 -14.78
N LYS A 258 20.27 -22.45 -13.71
CA LYS A 258 21.25 -21.40 -13.38
C LYS A 258 22.36 -21.87 -12.44
N GLY A 259 22.19 -23.00 -11.74
CA GLY A 259 23.22 -23.56 -10.88
C GLY A 259 23.42 -22.79 -9.57
N VAL A 260 22.41 -22.06 -9.11
CA VAL A 260 22.44 -21.37 -7.81
C VAL A 260 22.56 -22.41 -6.70
N SER A 261 23.55 -22.25 -5.82
CA SER A 261 23.91 -23.24 -4.78
C SER A 261 23.99 -22.66 -3.37
N ASN A 262 23.67 -21.38 -3.20
CA ASN A 262 23.70 -20.67 -1.92
C ASN A 262 22.31 -20.24 -1.41
N PHE A 263 21.24 -20.83 -1.93
CA PHE A 263 19.87 -20.56 -1.48
C PHE A 263 19.33 -21.65 -0.56
N LEU A 264 18.59 -21.21 0.46
CA LEU A 264 17.55 -21.97 1.13
C LEU A 264 16.20 -21.40 0.69
N TYR A 265 15.21 -22.23 0.41
CA TYR A 265 13.93 -21.77 -0.13
C TYR A 265 12.86 -21.67 0.96
N ALA A 266 12.37 -20.46 1.21
CA ALA A 266 11.31 -20.20 2.18
C ALA A 266 9.95 -20.01 1.48
N TRP A 267 8.91 -20.61 2.04
CA TRP A 267 7.52 -20.42 1.61
C TRP A 267 6.66 -20.04 2.81
N GLY A 268 5.98 -18.90 2.72
CA GLY A 268 5.06 -18.38 3.73
C GLY A 268 3.79 -17.86 3.06
N PRO A 269 2.63 -18.52 3.23
CA PRO A 269 1.41 -18.18 2.50
C PRO A 269 0.61 -17.00 3.08
N GLY A 270 1.03 -16.43 4.21
CA GLY A 270 0.30 -15.42 4.98
C GLY A 270 0.15 -15.83 6.45
N GLY A 271 -0.96 -15.44 7.09
CA GLY A 271 -1.27 -15.79 8.48
C GLY A 271 -2.75 -15.72 8.83
N GLY A 272 -3.09 -16.06 10.08
CA GLY A 272 -4.48 -16.08 10.56
C GLY A 272 -5.23 -17.36 10.19
N PHE A 273 -4.54 -18.51 10.19
CA PHE A 273 -5.10 -19.81 9.83
C PHE A 273 -5.83 -20.49 11.01
N GLY A 274 -5.62 -19.99 12.23
CA GLY A 274 -6.17 -20.57 13.47
C GLY A 274 -5.74 -22.01 13.70
N GLY A 275 -4.54 -22.38 13.25
CA GLY A 275 -3.98 -23.73 13.32
C GLY A 275 -4.52 -24.71 12.28
N ASN A 276 -5.24 -24.23 11.24
CA ASN A 276 -5.79 -25.08 10.20
C ASN A 276 -4.73 -25.45 9.14
N ARG A 277 -4.21 -26.67 9.24
CA ARG A 277 -3.17 -27.22 8.34
C ARG A 277 -3.62 -27.34 6.90
N ASP A 278 -4.89 -27.68 6.64
CA ASP A 278 -5.39 -27.89 5.28
C ASP A 278 -5.46 -26.57 4.51
N VAL A 279 -5.82 -25.47 5.19
CA VAL A 279 -5.81 -24.13 4.61
C VAL A 279 -4.38 -23.67 4.37
N TYR A 280 -3.50 -23.79 5.37
CA TYR A 280 -2.10 -23.42 5.25
C TYR A 280 -1.42 -24.16 4.09
N LEU A 281 -1.55 -25.48 4.02
CA LEU A 281 -0.88 -26.32 3.02
C LEU A 281 -1.54 -26.31 1.63
N ARG A 282 -2.64 -25.58 1.42
CA ARG A 282 -3.37 -25.58 0.14
C ARG A 282 -2.48 -25.22 -1.05
N THR A 283 -1.59 -24.26 -0.87
CA THR A 283 -0.66 -23.77 -1.91
C THR A 283 0.77 -24.27 -1.72
N TYR A 284 0.96 -25.25 -0.83
CA TYR A 284 2.29 -25.77 -0.50
C TYR A 284 2.98 -26.37 -1.74
N PRO A 285 4.17 -25.87 -2.14
CA PRO A 285 4.87 -26.34 -3.34
C PRO A 285 5.29 -27.81 -3.30
N GLY A 286 5.52 -28.36 -2.10
CA GLY A 286 5.92 -29.75 -1.87
C GLY A 286 7.28 -29.86 -1.17
N ASP A 287 7.57 -31.04 -0.61
CA ASP A 287 8.74 -31.26 0.26
C ASP A 287 10.08 -31.12 -0.45
N ALA A 288 10.12 -31.31 -1.78
CA ALA A 288 11.32 -31.15 -2.58
C ALA A 288 11.63 -29.68 -2.96
N PHE A 289 10.79 -28.72 -2.57
CA PHE A 289 10.87 -27.32 -3.01
C PHE A 289 10.95 -26.30 -1.87
N VAL A 290 10.71 -26.70 -0.62
CA VAL A 290 10.72 -25.78 0.53
C VAL A 290 11.67 -26.27 1.61
N ASP A 291 12.57 -25.41 2.09
CA ASP A 291 13.45 -25.64 3.25
C ASP A 291 12.85 -25.03 4.53
N VAL A 292 12.23 -23.85 4.41
CA VAL A 292 11.70 -23.05 5.53
C VAL A 292 10.20 -22.80 5.36
N LEU A 293 9.40 -23.20 6.35
CA LEU A 293 7.97 -22.94 6.45
C LEU A 293 7.73 -21.62 7.21
N GLY A 294 7.13 -20.64 6.53
CA GLY A 294 6.92 -19.28 7.02
C GLY A 294 5.48 -18.97 7.44
N LEU A 295 5.33 -17.88 8.18
CA LEU A 295 4.07 -17.27 8.60
C LEU A 295 4.26 -15.76 8.61
N ASP A 296 3.30 -15.03 8.06
CA ASP A 296 3.33 -13.56 8.00
C ASP A 296 2.09 -13.04 8.74
N THR A 297 2.27 -12.29 9.82
CA THR A 297 1.13 -11.83 10.65
C THR A 297 1.41 -10.50 11.34
N TYR A 298 0.56 -9.52 11.05
CA TYR A 298 0.59 -8.19 11.65
C TYR A 298 -0.65 -7.93 12.52
N ASP A 299 -0.48 -7.21 13.63
CA ASP A 299 -1.58 -6.85 14.55
C ASP A 299 -1.40 -5.48 15.21
N SER A 300 -2.47 -4.73 15.41
CA SER A 300 -2.46 -3.46 16.17
C SER A 300 -3.27 -3.51 17.47
N THR A 301 -3.84 -4.67 17.83
CA THR A 301 -4.72 -4.80 19.01
C THR A 301 -3.96 -5.18 20.27
N GLY A 302 -2.92 -6.01 20.15
CA GLY A 302 -2.25 -6.68 21.27
C GLY A 302 -3.21 -7.51 22.12
N SER A 303 -4.33 -7.96 21.58
CA SER A 303 -5.39 -8.64 22.35
C SER A 303 -5.04 -10.10 22.67
N ASP A 304 -5.62 -10.65 23.75
CA ASP A 304 -5.43 -12.06 24.10
C ASP A 304 -5.95 -13.00 23.00
N ALA A 305 -6.98 -12.58 22.25
CA ALA A 305 -7.53 -13.34 21.12
C ALA A 305 -6.53 -13.43 19.96
N PHE A 306 -5.91 -12.30 19.59
CA PHE A 306 -4.85 -12.27 18.60
C PHE A 306 -3.68 -13.18 19.03
N LEU A 307 -3.19 -13.01 20.26
CA LEU A 307 -2.05 -13.78 20.77
C LEU A 307 -2.34 -15.29 20.78
N ALA A 308 -3.57 -15.70 21.11
CA ALA A 308 -3.97 -17.11 21.06
C ALA A 308 -3.98 -17.66 19.62
N GLY A 309 -4.48 -16.90 18.65
CA GLY A 309 -4.46 -17.26 17.23
C GLY A 309 -3.03 -17.36 16.69
N LEU A 310 -2.19 -16.39 17.00
CA LEU A 310 -0.77 -16.39 16.65
C LEU A 310 -0.05 -17.63 17.19
N VAL A 311 -0.25 -17.96 18.47
CA VAL A 311 0.34 -19.17 19.06
C VAL A 311 -0.16 -20.43 18.36
N ALA A 312 -1.45 -20.51 17.99
CA ALA A 312 -1.98 -21.67 17.27
C ALA A 312 -1.30 -21.86 15.90
N ASP A 313 -1.09 -20.79 15.14
CA ASP A 313 -0.42 -20.83 13.84
C ASP A 313 1.08 -21.15 13.96
N LEU A 314 1.79 -20.52 14.91
CA LEU A 314 3.21 -20.78 15.14
C LEU A 314 3.47 -22.21 15.62
N ARG A 315 2.56 -22.79 16.41
CA ARG A 315 2.60 -24.21 16.77
C ARG A 315 2.40 -25.09 15.54
N MET A 316 1.40 -24.76 14.72
CA MET A 316 1.05 -25.52 13.52
C MET A 316 2.25 -25.63 12.57
N ILE A 317 2.90 -24.52 12.24
CA ILE A 317 4.06 -24.55 11.32
C ILE A 317 5.26 -25.29 11.91
N ALA A 318 5.47 -25.20 13.23
CA ALA A 318 6.53 -25.92 13.92
C ALA A 318 6.29 -27.44 13.90
N GLU A 319 5.05 -27.88 14.13
CA GLU A 319 4.67 -29.30 14.06
C GLU A 319 4.83 -29.83 12.62
N ILE A 320 4.40 -29.07 11.60
CA ILE A 320 4.61 -29.45 10.19
C ILE A 320 6.11 -29.56 9.88
N ALA A 321 6.92 -28.60 10.32
CA ALA A 321 8.36 -28.60 10.10
C ALA A 321 9.04 -29.79 10.77
N ASP A 322 8.68 -30.10 12.02
CA ASP A 322 9.17 -31.27 12.75
C ASP A 322 8.85 -32.59 12.04
N GLU A 323 7.62 -32.74 11.54
CA GLU A 323 7.19 -33.93 10.80
C GLU A 323 7.96 -34.11 9.48
N LYS A 324 8.33 -33.01 8.84
CA LYS A 324 9.01 -33.00 7.53
C LYS A 324 10.54 -32.95 7.64
N GLY A 325 11.09 -32.76 8.84
CA GLY A 325 12.53 -32.51 9.03
C GLY A 325 12.97 -31.21 8.33
N LYS A 326 12.17 -30.16 8.47
CA LYS A 326 12.37 -28.82 7.88
C LYS A 326 12.48 -27.76 8.98
N VAL A 327 12.75 -26.52 8.58
CA VAL A 327 12.74 -25.37 9.49
C VAL A 327 11.37 -24.67 9.44
N SER A 328 10.93 -24.11 10.56
CA SER A 328 9.82 -23.17 10.62
C SER A 328 10.30 -21.82 11.15
N ALA A 329 9.69 -20.74 10.68
CA ALA A 329 10.02 -19.37 11.09
C ALA A 329 8.79 -18.46 11.06
N PHE A 330 8.81 -17.40 11.88
CA PHE A 330 7.84 -16.33 11.82
C PHE A 330 8.35 -15.28 10.80
N THR A 331 8.20 -15.61 9.51
CA THR A 331 8.85 -14.90 8.39
C THR A 331 8.53 -13.41 8.34
N GLU A 332 7.34 -12.99 8.77
CA GLU A 332 7.04 -11.58 9.03
C GLU A 332 6.16 -11.37 10.26
N PHE A 333 6.54 -10.42 11.11
CA PHE A 333 5.73 -9.97 12.23
C PHE A 333 5.81 -8.45 12.43
N GLY A 334 4.74 -7.83 12.93
CA GLY A 334 4.83 -6.43 13.32
C GLY A 334 3.51 -5.82 13.75
N VAL A 335 3.59 -4.56 14.17
CA VAL A 335 2.39 -3.77 14.41
C VAL A 335 1.78 -3.39 13.05
N SER A 336 0.48 -3.62 12.85
CA SER A 336 -0.18 -3.24 11.58
C SER A 336 -0.01 -1.74 11.31
N GLY A 337 0.53 -1.39 10.14
CA GLY A 337 0.84 -0.01 9.76
C GLY A 337 2.12 0.56 10.40
N GLY A 338 2.85 -0.22 11.19
CA GLY A 338 4.06 0.19 11.89
C GLY A 338 3.81 0.80 13.26
N VAL A 339 4.88 1.30 13.88
CA VAL A 339 4.89 1.97 15.20
C VAL A 339 5.03 3.49 15.09
N GLY A 340 5.20 4.00 13.86
CA GLY A 340 5.30 5.41 13.54
C GLY A 340 3.97 6.17 13.51
N THR A 341 3.98 7.38 12.92
CA THR A 341 2.83 8.29 13.00
C THR A 341 1.59 7.81 12.25
N ASN A 342 1.75 6.94 11.24
CA ASN A 342 0.64 6.34 10.51
C ASN A 342 0.18 5.01 11.12
N GLY A 343 0.97 4.46 12.04
CA GLY A 343 0.77 3.17 12.64
C GLY A 343 0.04 3.23 13.98
N SER A 344 0.40 2.35 14.90
CA SER A 344 -0.22 2.23 16.22
C SER A 344 0.81 1.94 17.31
N SER A 345 0.43 2.22 18.57
CA SER A 345 1.27 1.89 19.73
C SER A 345 0.52 1.06 20.77
N PRO A 346 0.10 -0.18 20.43
CA PRO A 346 -0.55 -1.08 21.38
C PRO A 346 0.36 -1.34 22.59
N ALA A 347 -0.16 -1.16 23.80
CA ALA A 347 0.68 -1.20 24.99
C ALA A 347 1.41 -2.56 25.17
N GLN A 348 2.72 -2.50 25.34
CA GLN A 348 3.61 -3.64 25.59
C GLN A 348 3.59 -4.73 24.51
N TRP A 349 3.39 -4.34 23.25
CA TRP A 349 3.10 -5.29 22.18
C TRP A 349 4.23 -6.30 21.94
N PHE A 350 5.49 -5.86 21.83
CA PHE A 350 6.63 -6.74 21.53
C PHE A 350 6.85 -7.76 22.65
N THR A 351 6.82 -7.31 23.90
CA THR A 351 7.01 -8.22 25.05
C THR A 351 5.82 -9.15 25.25
N LYS A 352 4.59 -8.73 24.93
CA LYS A 352 3.41 -9.62 24.97
C LYS A 352 3.46 -10.70 23.91
N VAL A 353 3.82 -10.35 22.67
CA VAL A 353 4.01 -11.32 21.58
C VAL A 353 5.08 -12.33 21.98
N LEU A 354 6.26 -11.88 22.39
CA LEU A 354 7.35 -12.76 22.81
C LEU A 354 6.96 -13.66 23.99
N ALA A 355 6.27 -13.10 25.00
CA ALA A 355 5.82 -13.87 26.15
C ALA A 355 4.83 -14.98 25.76
N ALA A 356 3.92 -14.72 24.82
CA ALA A 356 2.98 -15.71 24.31
C ALA A 356 3.71 -16.84 23.57
N ILE A 357 4.69 -16.52 22.72
CA ILE A 357 5.52 -17.49 22.00
C ILE A 357 6.30 -18.36 23.01
N LYS A 358 6.99 -17.74 23.97
CA LYS A 358 7.80 -18.45 24.98
C LYS A 358 6.99 -19.32 25.94
N ALA A 359 5.73 -18.95 26.20
CA ALA A 359 4.86 -19.71 27.08
C ALA A 359 4.47 -21.07 26.46
N ASP A 360 4.56 -21.20 25.14
CA ASP A 360 4.20 -22.42 24.43
C ASP A 360 5.46 -23.16 23.93
N PRO A 361 5.68 -24.42 24.36
CA PRO A 361 6.91 -25.17 24.05
C PRO A 361 7.02 -25.62 22.58
N VAL A 362 5.94 -25.46 21.79
CA VAL A 362 5.93 -25.82 20.37
C VAL A 362 5.95 -24.57 19.50
N ALA A 363 5.18 -23.53 19.84
CA ALA A 363 5.24 -22.25 19.12
C ALA A 363 6.60 -21.56 19.26
N SER A 364 7.33 -21.81 20.35
CA SER A 364 8.72 -21.37 20.52
C SER A 364 9.73 -22.10 19.61
N ARG A 365 9.34 -23.19 18.93
CA ARG A 365 10.18 -23.91 17.96
C ARG A 365 10.16 -23.25 16.58
N ASN A 366 10.39 -21.94 16.52
CA ASN A 366 10.53 -21.17 15.29
C ASN A 366 11.88 -20.46 15.30
N ALA A 367 12.60 -20.51 14.17
CA ALA A 367 14.03 -20.18 14.12
C ALA A 367 14.30 -18.68 14.21
N TYR A 368 13.47 -17.88 13.54
CA TYR A 368 13.58 -16.44 13.51
C TYR A 368 12.20 -15.78 13.46
N MET A 369 12.17 -14.49 13.80
CA MET A 369 11.04 -13.61 13.60
C MET A 369 11.51 -12.27 13.05
N GLU A 370 11.05 -11.89 11.86
CA GLU A 370 11.49 -10.68 11.17
C GLU A 370 10.40 -9.62 11.12
N THR A 371 10.75 -8.37 11.49
CA THR A 371 9.85 -7.23 11.35
C THR A 371 10.21 -6.37 10.14
N TRP A 372 9.27 -5.52 9.72
CA TRP A 372 9.37 -4.79 8.47
C TRP A 372 10.25 -3.53 8.54
N ALA A 373 10.44 -2.87 7.40
CA ALA A 373 11.44 -1.83 7.24
C ALA A 373 11.09 -0.49 7.89
N ASN A 374 12.13 0.22 8.33
CA ASN A 374 12.05 1.59 8.87
C ASN A 374 12.17 2.65 7.75
N PHE A 375 11.15 2.82 6.91
CA PHE A 375 11.21 3.71 5.74
C PHE A 375 11.29 5.20 6.11
N ASP A 376 10.38 5.67 6.96
CA ASP A 376 10.28 7.06 7.41
C ASP A 376 9.54 7.17 8.76
N ALA A 377 9.32 8.39 9.27
CA ALA A 377 8.64 8.63 10.55
C ALA A 377 7.16 8.20 10.59
N GLY A 378 6.52 8.07 9.43
CA GLY A 378 5.16 7.57 9.29
C GLY A 378 5.11 6.06 9.31
N GLN A 379 5.93 5.42 8.48
CA GLN A 379 5.96 3.97 8.27
C GLN A 379 7.32 3.37 8.65
N HIS A 380 7.41 2.95 9.91
CA HIS A 380 8.54 2.22 10.46
C HIS A 380 8.07 1.23 11.53
N PHE A 381 8.83 0.16 11.77
CA PHE A 381 8.38 -0.98 12.60
C PHE A 381 9.28 -1.24 13.81
N VAL A 382 10.57 -0.92 13.72
CA VAL A 382 11.47 -0.87 14.89
C VAL A 382 11.35 0.52 15.52
N PRO A 383 10.90 0.63 16.78
CA PRO A 383 10.74 1.94 17.43
C PRO A 383 12.06 2.69 17.59
N VAL A 384 12.01 4.02 17.47
CA VAL A 384 13.13 4.96 17.63
C VAL A 384 12.82 6.01 18.70
N PRO A 385 13.79 6.86 19.13
CA PRO A 385 13.52 7.91 20.11
C PRO A 385 12.38 8.84 19.72
N GLY A 386 11.29 8.81 20.50
CA GLY A 386 10.05 9.54 20.24
C GLY A 386 8.83 8.63 20.21
N ASP A 387 9.02 7.35 19.87
CA ASP A 387 7.95 6.37 19.79
C ASP A 387 7.59 5.81 21.17
N ALA A 388 6.29 5.61 21.40
CA ALA A 388 5.78 5.12 22.68
C ALA A 388 6.22 3.68 23.00
N LEU A 389 6.56 2.89 21.97
CA LEU A 389 6.95 1.49 22.10
C LEU A 389 8.45 1.25 22.28
N LEU A 390 9.29 2.29 22.30
CA LEU A 390 10.74 2.14 22.38
C LEU A 390 11.21 1.34 23.60
N GLU A 391 10.71 1.68 24.79
CA GLU A 391 11.11 0.99 26.02
C GLU A 391 10.66 -0.49 26.02
N ASP A 392 9.51 -0.79 25.40
CA ASP A 392 9.01 -2.16 25.26
C ASP A 392 9.86 -2.97 24.28
N PHE A 393 10.24 -2.38 23.14
CA PHE A 393 11.13 -3.02 22.19
C PHE A 393 12.53 -3.26 22.77
N GLN A 394 13.06 -2.32 23.55
CA GLN A 394 14.32 -2.52 24.27
C GLN A 394 14.21 -3.65 25.31
N ALA A 395 13.06 -3.81 25.97
CA ALA A 395 12.81 -4.93 26.86
C ALA A 395 12.69 -6.27 26.10
N TYR A 396 12.04 -6.27 24.93
CA TYR A 396 12.01 -7.41 24.01
C TYR A 396 13.41 -7.81 23.54
N ALA A 397 14.25 -6.84 23.17
CA ALA A 397 15.61 -7.07 22.69
C ALA A 397 16.58 -7.53 23.79
N ALA A 398 16.30 -7.17 25.05
CA ALA A 398 17.10 -7.60 26.20
C ALA A 398 16.66 -8.97 26.77
N ASP A 399 15.57 -9.55 26.27
CA ASP A 399 15.13 -10.88 26.69
C ASP A 399 16.09 -11.95 26.14
N PRO A 400 16.61 -12.87 26.96
CA PRO A 400 17.62 -13.85 26.51
C PRO A 400 17.13 -14.87 25.48
N PHE A 401 15.82 -14.88 25.17
CA PHE A 401 15.27 -15.72 24.11
C PHE A 401 15.35 -15.06 22.73
N THR A 402 15.47 -13.73 22.64
CA THR A 402 15.66 -13.04 21.36
C THR A 402 17.15 -12.91 21.08
N LEU A 403 17.58 -13.38 19.91
CA LEU A 403 19.00 -13.44 19.53
C LEU A 403 19.31 -12.37 18.48
N PHE A 404 20.38 -11.61 18.70
CA PHE A 404 20.90 -10.56 17.82
C PHE A 404 22.22 -11.00 17.18
N ALA A 405 22.78 -10.20 16.26
CA ALA A 405 23.91 -10.59 15.41
C ALA A 405 25.11 -11.14 16.20
N SER A 406 25.47 -10.52 17.33
CA SER A 406 26.61 -10.97 18.14
C SER A 406 26.41 -12.33 18.82
N GLU A 407 25.17 -12.81 18.88
CA GLU A 407 24.77 -14.09 19.48
C GLU A 407 24.69 -15.21 18.44
N VAL A 408 24.78 -14.88 17.15
CA VAL A 408 24.87 -15.86 16.06
C VAL A 408 26.28 -16.44 16.02
N THR A 409 26.42 -17.68 16.50
CA THR A 409 27.70 -18.40 16.50
C THR A 409 27.57 -19.77 15.86
N GLY A 410 28.56 -20.12 15.03
CA GLY A 410 28.64 -21.42 14.36
C GLY A 410 27.57 -21.65 13.29
N ALA A 411 26.94 -20.59 12.75
CA ALA A 411 25.89 -20.73 11.74
C ALA A 411 26.40 -21.28 10.40
N PHE A 412 27.65 -20.97 10.04
CA PHE A 412 28.19 -21.21 8.70
C PHE A 412 29.37 -22.20 8.64
N ASP A 413 29.80 -22.78 9.76
CA ASP A 413 30.99 -23.65 9.84
C ASP A 413 30.69 -25.10 10.27
N ARG A 414 29.41 -25.50 10.35
CA ARG A 414 29.04 -26.90 10.62
C ARG A 414 29.38 -27.79 9.44
N THR A 415 29.83 -29.00 9.76
CA THR A 415 29.99 -30.06 8.75
C THR A 415 28.73 -30.92 8.70
N VAL A 416 27.90 -30.68 7.69
CA VAL A 416 26.60 -31.35 7.50
C VAL A 416 26.49 -31.88 6.07
N ALA A 417 25.96 -33.10 5.92
CA ALA A 417 25.67 -33.72 4.63
C ALA A 417 24.24 -33.41 4.16
N ALA A 418 24.03 -33.31 2.85
CA ALA A 418 22.68 -33.29 2.29
C ALA A 418 22.17 -34.71 2.10
N ALA A 419 20.88 -34.93 2.39
CA ALA A 419 20.18 -36.10 1.89
C ALA A 419 20.12 -36.06 0.35
N PRO A 420 20.09 -37.22 -0.33
CA PRO A 420 19.88 -37.24 -1.78
C PRO A 420 18.58 -36.53 -2.17
N ALA A 421 18.59 -35.79 -3.27
CA ALA A 421 17.40 -35.14 -3.80
C ALA A 421 16.26 -36.16 -4.00
N GLN A 422 15.05 -35.81 -3.56
CA GLN A 422 13.89 -36.67 -3.73
C GLN A 422 13.50 -36.75 -5.21
N PRO A 423 13.26 -37.95 -5.78
CA PRO A 423 12.69 -38.07 -7.10
C PRO A 423 11.29 -37.45 -7.15
N VAL A 424 11.06 -36.54 -8.10
CA VAL A 424 9.78 -35.84 -8.28
C VAL A 424 9.31 -35.88 -9.73
N VAL A 425 8.00 -35.85 -9.93
CA VAL A 425 7.36 -35.61 -11.23
C VAL A 425 6.19 -34.65 -11.03
N HIS A 426 6.09 -33.63 -11.88
CA HIS A 426 4.96 -32.70 -11.93
C HIS A 426 4.75 -32.21 -13.38
N ILE A 427 3.52 -31.83 -13.69
CA ILE A 427 3.15 -31.28 -15.01
C ILE A 427 3.16 -29.75 -14.88
N ALA A 428 4.17 -29.12 -15.50
CA ALA A 428 4.35 -27.68 -15.50
C ALA A 428 3.37 -26.95 -16.42
N SER A 429 2.98 -27.58 -17.53
CA SER A 429 1.91 -27.07 -18.38
C SER A 429 1.12 -28.21 -19.03
N PRO A 430 -0.22 -28.24 -18.94
CA PRO A 430 -1.05 -27.35 -18.12
C PRO A 430 -0.93 -27.66 -16.61
N ALA A 431 -0.82 -26.61 -15.78
CA ALA A 431 -0.82 -26.74 -14.33
C ALA A 431 -2.17 -27.27 -13.80
N ASP A 432 -2.21 -27.78 -12.58
CA ASP A 432 -3.43 -28.30 -11.98
C ASP A 432 -4.46 -27.17 -11.74
N GLY A 433 -5.72 -27.41 -12.10
CA GLY A 433 -6.79 -26.42 -12.13
C GLY A 433 -6.68 -25.39 -13.26
N ALA A 434 -5.66 -25.46 -14.12
CA ALA A 434 -5.50 -24.50 -15.21
C ALA A 434 -6.52 -24.70 -16.33
N ARG A 435 -6.73 -23.64 -17.10
CA ARG A 435 -7.60 -23.63 -18.29
C ARG A 435 -6.79 -23.66 -19.58
N VAL A 436 -7.08 -24.62 -20.44
CA VAL A 436 -6.54 -24.67 -21.80
C VAL A 436 -7.57 -24.08 -22.75
N ALA A 437 -7.48 -22.75 -22.95
CA ALA A 437 -8.49 -22.00 -23.70
C ALA A 437 -8.38 -22.15 -25.24
N SER A 438 -7.19 -22.47 -25.74
CA SER A 438 -6.93 -22.59 -27.17
C SER A 438 -5.89 -23.67 -27.48
N ALA A 439 -5.94 -24.17 -28.71
CA ALA A 439 -5.02 -25.17 -29.26
C ALA A 439 -4.37 -24.59 -30.53
N PRO A 440 -3.11 -24.97 -30.86
CA PRO A 440 -2.25 -25.93 -30.17
C PRO A 440 -1.60 -25.37 -28.89
N THR A 441 -1.25 -26.26 -27.97
CA THR A 441 -0.43 -25.99 -26.77
C THR A 441 0.70 -27.00 -26.64
N THR A 442 1.56 -26.87 -25.62
CA THR A 442 2.64 -27.81 -25.32
C THR A 442 2.47 -28.36 -23.92
N VAL A 443 2.46 -29.70 -23.81
CA VAL A 443 2.54 -30.36 -22.51
C VAL A 443 4.00 -30.34 -22.06
N ARG A 444 4.25 -29.89 -20.82
CA ARG A 444 5.57 -29.87 -20.18
C ARG A 444 5.50 -30.67 -18.89
N VAL A 445 6.35 -31.69 -18.79
CA VAL A 445 6.51 -32.52 -17.59
C VAL A 445 7.93 -32.37 -17.11
N ARG A 446 8.08 -32.06 -15.83
CA ARG A 446 9.36 -32.05 -15.15
C ARG A 446 9.53 -33.34 -14.37
N VAL A 447 10.72 -33.93 -14.48
CA VAL A 447 11.14 -35.08 -13.68
C VAL A 447 12.52 -34.75 -13.12
N GLY A 448 12.64 -34.70 -11.79
CA GLY A 448 13.84 -34.30 -11.06
C GLY A 448 14.38 -35.40 -10.14
N GLY A 449 15.65 -35.31 -9.76
CA GLY A 449 16.27 -36.19 -8.76
C GLY A 449 16.51 -37.65 -9.20
N THR A 450 16.34 -37.98 -10.48
CA THR A 450 16.51 -39.36 -11.00
C THR A 450 16.74 -39.35 -12.52
N ASP A 451 17.48 -40.34 -13.03
CA ASP A 451 17.65 -40.53 -14.47
C ASP A 451 16.35 -41.03 -15.13
N VAL A 452 15.98 -40.48 -16.28
CA VAL A 452 14.69 -40.72 -16.94
C VAL A 452 14.89 -41.42 -18.29
N GLN A 453 14.13 -42.49 -18.53
CA GLN A 453 14.17 -43.25 -19.79
C GLN A 453 13.10 -42.78 -20.77
N SER A 454 11.87 -42.55 -20.28
CA SER A 454 10.74 -42.10 -21.08
C SER A 454 9.68 -41.44 -20.20
N VAL A 455 8.93 -40.50 -20.78
CA VAL A 455 7.75 -39.90 -20.16
C VAL A 455 6.60 -39.98 -21.16
N THR A 456 5.45 -40.49 -20.69
CA THR A 456 4.20 -40.54 -21.46
C THR A 456 3.12 -39.76 -20.74
N VAL A 457 2.19 -39.17 -21.48
CA VAL A 457 1.02 -38.47 -20.92
C VAL A 457 -0.26 -39.05 -21.50
N GLU A 458 -1.22 -39.39 -20.64
CA GLU A 458 -2.57 -39.73 -21.02
C GLU A 458 -3.51 -38.58 -20.66
N VAL A 459 -4.36 -38.17 -21.60
CA VAL A 459 -5.45 -37.22 -21.35
C VAL A 459 -6.75 -38.01 -21.35
N ALA A 460 -7.58 -37.85 -20.32
CA ALA A 460 -8.85 -38.56 -20.21
C ALA A 460 -10.01 -37.66 -19.79
N GLN A 461 -11.22 -38.02 -20.21
CA GLN A 461 -12.49 -37.41 -19.80
C GLN A 461 -13.37 -38.50 -19.20
N GLY A 462 -13.86 -38.32 -17.96
CA GLY A 462 -14.70 -39.31 -17.28
C GLY A 462 -14.10 -40.73 -17.24
N GLY A 463 -12.78 -40.84 -17.12
CA GLY A 463 -12.04 -42.11 -17.11
C GLY A 463 -11.79 -42.76 -18.48
N THR A 464 -12.18 -42.10 -19.58
CA THR A 464 -11.87 -42.58 -20.94
C THR A 464 -10.70 -41.78 -21.51
N VAL A 465 -9.60 -42.47 -21.85
CA VAL A 465 -8.43 -41.85 -22.50
C VAL A 465 -8.82 -41.36 -23.89
N VAL A 466 -8.61 -40.06 -24.15
CA VAL A 466 -8.90 -39.37 -25.41
C VAL A 466 -7.65 -39.04 -26.22
N ASP A 467 -6.51 -38.83 -25.55
CA ASP A 467 -5.20 -38.63 -26.18
C ASP A 467 -4.10 -39.36 -25.39
N THR A 468 -3.05 -39.77 -26.10
CA THR A 468 -1.81 -40.31 -25.52
C THR A 468 -0.63 -39.64 -26.21
N LEU A 469 0.30 -39.10 -25.43
CA LEU A 469 1.45 -38.32 -25.90
C LEU A 469 2.75 -38.99 -25.42
N ASP A 470 3.68 -39.22 -26.34
CA ASP A 470 5.06 -39.58 -26.01
C ASP A 470 5.89 -38.29 -25.95
N LEU A 471 6.50 -38.01 -24.80
CA LEU A 471 7.25 -36.78 -24.59
C LEU A 471 8.72 -36.99 -24.92
N ALA A 472 9.38 -35.93 -25.39
CA ALA A 472 10.82 -35.88 -25.62
C ALA A 472 11.46 -34.83 -24.71
N TYR A 473 12.63 -35.15 -24.16
CA TYR A 473 13.41 -34.18 -23.38
C TYR A 473 13.86 -33.00 -24.26
N ASP A 474 13.64 -31.78 -23.78
CA ASP A 474 13.94 -30.54 -24.50
C ASP A 474 15.44 -30.18 -24.50
N GLY A 475 16.24 -30.90 -23.71
CA GLY A 475 17.68 -30.68 -23.57
C GLY A 475 18.09 -29.73 -22.43
N ALA A 476 17.13 -29.19 -21.68
CA ALA A 476 17.35 -28.28 -20.57
C ALA A 476 16.58 -28.68 -19.31
N LEU A 477 15.25 -28.65 -19.34
CA LEU A 477 14.43 -28.73 -18.13
C LEU A 477 13.30 -29.76 -18.23
N TRP A 478 12.54 -29.75 -19.32
CA TRP A 478 11.28 -30.49 -19.43
C TRP A 478 11.32 -31.63 -20.45
N TRP A 479 10.48 -32.63 -20.19
CA TRP A 479 9.96 -33.52 -21.21
C TRP A 479 8.73 -32.86 -21.83
N THR A 480 8.67 -32.79 -23.16
CA THR A 480 7.64 -32.02 -23.87
C THR A 480 7.00 -32.77 -25.03
N ALA A 481 5.74 -32.47 -25.31
CA ALA A 481 5.04 -32.90 -26.52
C ALA A 481 4.03 -31.83 -26.96
N PRO A 482 3.83 -31.62 -28.28
CA PRO A 482 2.72 -30.80 -28.76
C PRO A 482 1.39 -31.49 -28.41
N TRP A 483 0.42 -30.70 -27.97
CA TRP A 483 -0.93 -31.18 -27.71
C TRP A 483 -1.95 -30.25 -28.37
N SER A 484 -2.95 -30.81 -29.01
CA SER A 484 -3.93 -30.05 -29.79
C SER A 484 -5.34 -30.55 -29.50
N PRO A 485 -5.94 -30.15 -28.36
CA PRO A 485 -7.36 -30.39 -28.11
C PRO A 485 -8.21 -29.99 -29.31
N THR A 486 -9.09 -30.87 -29.74
CA THR A 486 -10.04 -30.59 -30.82
C THR A 486 -11.06 -29.54 -30.38
N SER A 487 -11.67 -28.83 -31.33
CA SER A 487 -12.75 -27.87 -31.01
C SER A 487 -13.95 -28.51 -30.31
N ALA A 488 -14.13 -29.84 -30.43
CA ALA A 488 -15.15 -30.57 -29.70
C ALA A 488 -14.78 -30.86 -28.23
N GLN A 489 -13.48 -30.93 -27.91
CA GLN A 489 -12.97 -31.09 -26.55
C GLN A 489 -12.88 -29.76 -25.79
N LEU A 490 -12.82 -28.63 -26.50
CA LEU A 490 -12.85 -27.28 -25.91
C LEU A 490 -14.30 -26.89 -25.51
N ASP A 491 -14.92 -27.70 -24.66
CA ASP A 491 -16.34 -27.66 -24.29
C ASP A 491 -16.60 -27.19 -22.85
N ASN A 492 -15.59 -26.66 -22.18
CA ASN A 492 -15.56 -26.23 -20.78
C ASN A 492 -15.77 -27.35 -19.74
N SER A 493 -15.50 -28.61 -20.13
CA SER A 493 -15.46 -29.72 -19.18
C SER A 493 -14.05 -29.98 -18.65
N THR A 494 -14.00 -30.70 -17.52
CA THR A 494 -12.76 -31.11 -16.85
C THR A 494 -12.20 -32.40 -17.46
N TYR A 495 -10.88 -32.40 -17.68
CA TYR A 495 -10.09 -33.53 -18.15
C TYR A 495 -8.96 -33.80 -17.16
N THR A 496 -8.57 -35.07 -17.03
CA THR A 496 -7.37 -35.45 -16.30
C THR A 496 -6.20 -35.57 -17.27
N VAL A 497 -5.07 -34.97 -16.92
CA VAL A 497 -3.78 -35.11 -17.63
C VAL A 497 -2.83 -35.87 -16.71
N THR A 498 -2.58 -37.14 -17.02
CA THR A 498 -1.73 -38.02 -16.20
C THR A 498 -0.38 -38.21 -16.88
N ALA A 499 0.69 -37.76 -16.24
CA ALA A 499 2.06 -38.02 -16.68
C ALA A 499 2.61 -39.26 -15.98
N THR A 500 3.32 -40.11 -16.72
CA THR A 500 4.01 -41.29 -16.19
C THR A 500 5.45 -41.30 -16.70
N ALA A 501 6.39 -41.21 -15.77
CA ALA A 501 7.82 -41.25 -16.02
C ALA A 501 8.41 -42.61 -15.62
N THR A 502 9.14 -43.24 -16.54
CA THR A 502 9.94 -44.43 -16.25
C THR A 502 11.37 -44.00 -15.92
N THR A 503 11.77 -44.17 -14.66
CA THR A 503 13.05 -43.64 -14.15
C THR A 503 13.92 -44.72 -13.51
N ALA A 504 15.18 -44.39 -13.20
CA ALA A 504 16.06 -45.26 -12.42
C ALA A 504 15.56 -45.53 -10.99
N ALA A 505 14.77 -44.62 -10.42
CA ALA A 505 14.13 -44.75 -9.12
C ALA A 505 12.80 -45.54 -9.14
N GLY A 506 12.35 -45.97 -10.32
CA GLY A 506 11.06 -46.63 -10.53
C GLY A 506 10.11 -45.78 -11.39
N THR A 507 8.86 -46.21 -11.47
CA THR A 507 7.79 -45.45 -12.13
C THR A 507 7.30 -44.34 -11.20
N LEU A 508 7.28 -43.12 -11.70
CA LEU A 508 6.68 -41.96 -11.04
C LEU A 508 5.49 -41.48 -11.89
N ASP A 509 4.39 -41.10 -11.26
CA ASP A 509 3.24 -40.54 -11.94
C ASP A 509 2.61 -39.38 -11.16
N VAL A 510 1.91 -38.52 -11.88
CA VAL A 510 1.17 -37.36 -11.36
C VAL A 510 -0.01 -37.10 -12.27
N THR A 511 -1.12 -36.64 -11.70
CA THR A 511 -2.33 -36.29 -12.46
C THR A 511 -2.75 -34.87 -12.10
N ASN A 512 -2.94 -34.05 -13.13
CA ASN A 512 -3.55 -32.73 -13.02
C ASN A 512 -4.99 -32.79 -13.56
N GLU A 513 -5.91 -32.08 -12.92
CA GLU A 513 -7.24 -31.79 -13.47
C GLU A 513 -7.22 -30.43 -14.18
N VAL A 514 -7.72 -30.36 -15.42
CA VAL A 514 -7.68 -29.14 -16.23
C VAL A 514 -9.00 -28.92 -16.96
N VAL A 515 -9.36 -27.66 -17.17
CA VAL A 515 -10.58 -27.30 -17.91
C VAL A 515 -10.21 -26.99 -19.37
N LEU A 516 -10.87 -27.65 -20.32
CA LEU A 516 -10.63 -27.42 -21.75
C LEU A 516 -11.72 -26.52 -22.35
N GLY A 517 -11.33 -25.33 -22.81
CA GLY A 517 -12.25 -24.35 -23.39
C GLY A 517 -12.05 -22.93 -22.84
N PRO A 518 -12.52 -21.90 -23.56
CA PRO A 518 -12.39 -20.51 -23.12
C PRO A 518 -13.26 -20.21 -21.90
N ARG A 519 -12.81 -19.27 -21.05
CA ARG A 519 -13.61 -18.79 -19.90
C ARG A 519 -15.00 -18.36 -20.37
N PRO A 520 -16.07 -18.65 -19.60
CA PRO A 520 -17.36 -18.05 -19.84
C PRO A 520 -17.24 -16.52 -19.86
N THR A 521 -17.74 -15.89 -20.92
CA THR A 521 -17.77 -14.42 -21.01
C THR A 521 -19.18 -13.94 -20.72
N PHE A 522 -19.32 -13.10 -19.70
CA PHE A 522 -20.57 -12.44 -19.39
C PHE A 522 -20.60 -11.04 -20.02
N PRO A 523 -21.77 -10.56 -20.49
CA PRO A 523 -21.90 -9.17 -20.91
C PRO A 523 -21.70 -8.23 -19.72
N ALA A 524 -21.40 -6.95 -20.01
CA ALA A 524 -21.36 -5.92 -18.96
C ALA A 524 -22.68 -5.91 -18.17
N GLY A 525 -22.57 -5.76 -16.85
CA GLY A 525 -23.69 -5.86 -15.93
C GLY A 525 -24.08 -7.28 -15.53
N VAL A 526 -23.38 -8.34 -15.94
CA VAL A 526 -23.63 -9.70 -15.42
C VAL A 526 -22.39 -10.20 -14.70
N VAL A 527 -22.55 -10.61 -13.44
CA VAL A 527 -21.50 -11.25 -12.67
C VAL A 527 -21.45 -12.74 -13.02
N ASP A 528 -22.56 -13.44 -12.82
CA ASP A 528 -22.67 -14.89 -13.10
C ASP A 528 -24.13 -15.36 -13.04
N ASP A 529 -24.48 -16.31 -13.90
CA ASP A 529 -25.73 -17.08 -13.89
C ASP A 529 -25.49 -18.58 -13.63
N PHE A 530 -24.24 -18.99 -13.42
CA PHE A 530 -23.77 -20.34 -13.08
C PHE A 530 -24.05 -21.45 -14.10
N GLU A 531 -24.75 -21.16 -15.20
CA GLU A 531 -25.13 -22.13 -16.22
C GLU A 531 -23.93 -22.61 -17.05
N GLY A 532 -22.92 -21.75 -17.19
CA GLY A 532 -21.72 -21.98 -18.01
C GLY A 532 -20.73 -23.02 -17.46
N TYR A 533 -20.89 -23.47 -16.21
CA TYR A 533 -19.95 -24.37 -15.55
C TYR A 533 -20.29 -25.84 -15.75
N GLY A 534 -19.34 -26.65 -16.22
CA GLY A 534 -19.54 -28.09 -16.38
C GLY A 534 -19.69 -28.84 -15.05
N ASP A 535 -18.90 -28.45 -14.04
CA ASP A 535 -18.76 -29.09 -12.74
C ASP A 535 -18.22 -28.12 -11.66
N ASP A 536 -18.10 -28.60 -10.41
CA ASP A 536 -17.59 -27.81 -9.28
C ASP A 536 -16.14 -27.37 -9.45
N THR A 537 -15.34 -28.08 -10.23
CA THR A 537 -13.94 -27.70 -10.51
C THR A 537 -13.91 -26.50 -11.44
N ALA A 538 -14.73 -26.50 -12.50
CA ALA A 538 -14.91 -25.35 -13.38
C ALA A 538 -15.44 -24.12 -12.64
N LEU A 539 -16.37 -24.29 -11.68
CA LEU A 539 -16.85 -23.21 -10.82
C LEU A 539 -15.72 -22.64 -9.94
N ARG A 540 -15.01 -23.51 -9.23
CA ARG A 540 -13.92 -23.12 -8.30
C ARG A 540 -12.74 -22.47 -9.01
N ALA A 541 -12.58 -22.68 -10.31
CA ALA A 541 -11.56 -21.99 -11.11
C ALA A 541 -11.89 -20.52 -11.41
N GLU A 542 -13.18 -20.12 -11.36
CA GLU A 542 -13.58 -18.74 -11.63
C GLU A 542 -13.80 -17.89 -10.37
N TYR A 543 -13.81 -18.52 -9.19
CA TYR A 543 -14.06 -17.85 -7.92
C TYR A 543 -12.88 -17.98 -6.96
N VAL A 544 -12.51 -16.84 -6.38
CA VAL A 544 -11.54 -16.71 -5.30
C VAL A 544 -12.22 -17.10 -3.99
N THR A 545 -11.55 -17.85 -3.12
CA THR A 545 -12.06 -18.17 -1.78
C THR A 545 -11.30 -17.37 -0.72
N TYR A 546 -12.02 -16.68 0.17
CA TYR A 546 -11.49 -15.97 1.32
C TYR A 546 -11.85 -16.70 2.62
N GLY A 547 -10.86 -17.07 3.41
CA GLY A 547 -11.07 -17.83 4.64
C GLY A 547 -11.51 -19.28 4.40
N ALA A 548 -11.93 -19.95 5.47
CA ALA A 548 -12.49 -21.31 5.45
C ALA A 548 -13.91 -21.36 4.86
N ASN A 549 -14.02 -21.78 3.60
CA ASN A 549 -15.27 -22.14 2.94
C ASN A 549 -15.04 -23.09 1.76
N THR A 550 -16.12 -23.66 1.23
CA THR A 550 -16.14 -24.38 -0.04
C THR A 550 -17.29 -23.90 -0.91
N ILE A 551 -17.12 -23.96 -2.24
CA ILE A 551 -18.20 -23.72 -3.20
C ILE A 551 -18.44 -24.91 -4.12
N SER A 552 -19.70 -25.09 -4.51
CA SER A 552 -20.16 -26.14 -5.42
C SER A 552 -21.38 -25.66 -6.23
N LEU A 553 -21.67 -26.33 -7.34
CA LEU A 553 -22.89 -26.12 -8.11
C LEU A 553 -24.08 -26.77 -7.39
N GLU A 554 -25.07 -25.96 -7.03
CA GLU A 554 -26.38 -26.40 -6.55
C GLU A 554 -27.33 -26.58 -7.73
N THR A 555 -28.19 -27.60 -7.70
CA THR A 555 -29.16 -27.89 -8.78
C THR A 555 -30.59 -28.05 -8.27
N GLY A 556 -30.77 -28.06 -6.94
CA GLY A 556 -32.08 -28.15 -6.28
C GLY A 556 -32.68 -26.79 -5.97
N SER A 557 -31.92 -25.90 -5.34
CA SER A 557 -32.34 -24.53 -5.01
C SER A 557 -31.66 -23.55 -5.95
N VAL A 558 -32.41 -23.10 -6.96
CA VAL A 558 -31.92 -22.19 -8.00
C VAL A 558 -32.95 -21.08 -8.22
N GLY A 559 -32.48 -19.87 -8.49
CA GLY A 559 -33.32 -18.74 -8.84
C GLY A 559 -33.75 -18.81 -10.29
N GLY A 560 -32.75 -18.93 -11.17
CA GLY A 560 -32.87 -19.04 -12.62
C GLY A 560 -32.26 -20.35 -13.11
N GLY A 561 -32.51 -20.69 -14.38
CA GLY A 561 -31.81 -21.80 -15.02
C GLY A 561 -31.92 -23.16 -14.31
N ALA A 562 -30.78 -23.83 -14.15
CA ALA A 562 -30.61 -25.17 -13.60
C ALA A 562 -29.47 -25.27 -12.57
N LYS A 563 -28.64 -24.24 -12.41
CA LYS A 563 -27.47 -24.23 -11.51
C LYS A 563 -27.38 -22.92 -10.74
N ALA A 564 -26.93 -23.02 -9.49
CA ALA A 564 -26.61 -21.87 -8.65
C ALA A 564 -25.29 -22.13 -7.90
N LEU A 565 -24.68 -21.10 -7.29
CA LEU A 565 -23.53 -21.28 -6.41
C LEU A 565 -23.98 -21.53 -4.99
N ARG A 566 -23.55 -22.65 -4.42
CA ARG A 566 -23.62 -22.92 -2.98
C ARG A 566 -22.31 -22.56 -2.32
N LEU A 567 -22.37 -21.86 -1.19
CA LEU A 567 -21.25 -21.48 -0.34
C LEU A 567 -21.43 -22.10 1.06
N ASP A 568 -20.63 -23.12 1.38
CA ASP A 568 -20.56 -23.73 2.70
C ASP A 568 -19.44 -23.10 3.53
N TYR A 569 -19.73 -22.66 4.75
CA TYR A 569 -18.78 -21.89 5.58
C TYR A 569 -18.68 -22.35 7.04
N ASP A 570 -17.53 -22.04 7.68
CA ASP A 570 -17.22 -22.33 9.09
C ASP A 570 -16.41 -21.18 9.74
N PHE A 571 -16.83 -20.76 10.94
CA PHE A 571 -16.23 -19.71 11.77
C PHE A 571 -15.44 -20.26 12.99
N ALA A 572 -15.09 -21.55 13.00
CA ALA A 572 -14.32 -22.14 14.09
C ALA A 572 -12.98 -21.41 14.35
N THR A 573 -12.36 -20.84 13.31
CA THR A 573 -11.02 -20.23 13.37
C THR A 573 -10.98 -18.75 12.96
N GLN A 574 -12.10 -18.18 12.50
CA GLN A 574 -12.14 -16.86 11.87
C GLN A 574 -13.54 -16.23 12.02
N THR A 575 -13.65 -14.91 11.81
CA THR A 575 -14.92 -14.17 11.95
C THR A 575 -15.54 -13.74 10.62
N TYR A 576 -14.88 -14.03 9.50
CA TYR A 576 -15.38 -13.76 8.15
C TYR A 576 -14.88 -14.83 7.18
N THR A 577 -15.61 -15.01 6.07
CA THR A 577 -15.30 -15.94 4.98
C THR A 577 -16.05 -15.49 3.73
N GLY A 578 -15.69 -15.94 2.54
CA GLY A 578 -16.43 -15.56 1.34
C GLY A 578 -15.82 -16.02 0.05
N VAL A 579 -16.43 -15.59 -1.05
CA VAL A 579 -15.91 -15.81 -2.40
C VAL A 579 -15.98 -14.57 -3.27
N GLY A 580 -15.07 -14.47 -4.24
CA GLY A 580 -14.95 -13.31 -5.13
C GLY A 580 -14.83 -13.70 -6.59
N LYS A 581 -15.27 -12.82 -7.49
CA LYS A 581 -15.12 -12.96 -8.94
C LYS A 581 -14.59 -11.66 -9.54
N GLN A 582 -13.62 -11.77 -10.44
CA GLN A 582 -13.16 -10.62 -11.24
C GLN A 582 -14.22 -10.23 -12.27
N LEU A 583 -14.34 -8.93 -12.51
CA LEU A 583 -15.32 -8.33 -13.40
C LEU A 583 -14.63 -7.45 -14.44
N SER A 584 -15.34 -7.23 -15.54
CA SER A 584 -14.91 -6.30 -16.59
C SER A 584 -16.12 -5.70 -17.29
N GLY A 585 -15.87 -4.65 -18.07
CA GLY A 585 -16.90 -3.93 -18.83
C GLY A 585 -17.39 -2.67 -18.13
N ASP A 586 -18.04 -1.81 -18.90
CA ASP A 586 -18.61 -0.54 -18.42
C ASP A 586 -20.00 -0.78 -17.83
N TRP A 587 -20.15 -0.52 -16.53
CA TRP A 587 -21.43 -0.69 -15.82
C TRP A 587 -22.18 0.63 -15.61
N SER A 588 -21.73 1.74 -16.20
CA SER A 588 -22.29 3.08 -15.96
C SER A 588 -23.71 3.31 -16.50
N ASP A 589 -24.22 2.38 -17.31
CA ASP A 589 -25.61 2.38 -17.79
C ASP A 589 -26.59 1.65 -16.84
N PHE A 590 -26.10 1.04 -15.75
CA PHE A 590 -26.92 0.33 -14.76
C PHE A 590 -27.08 1.13 -13.46
N ASN A 591 -28.19 0.91 -12.74
CA ASN A 591 -28.52 1.67 -11.52
C ASN A 591 -28.67 0.80 -10.27
N GLU A 592 -28.83 -0.52 -10.40
CA GLU A 592 -28.98 -1.44 -9.27
C GLU A 592 -28.32 -2.79 -9.57
N LEU A 593 -27.87 -3.49 -8.54
CA LEU A 593 -27.44 -4.87 -8.61
C LEU A 593 -28.51 -5.78 -8.00
N ALA A 594 -28.92 -6.80 -8.75
CA ALA A 594 -29.80 -7.86 -8.29
C ALA A 594 -29.02 -9.16 -8.08
N ILE A 595 -29.41 -9.91 -7.04
CA ILE A 595 -28.88 -11.23 -6.71
C ILE A 595 -30.02 -12.05 -6.10
N TRP A 596 -30.21 -13.26 -6.60
CA TRP A 596 -31.09 -14.22 -5.95
C TRP A 596 -30.32 -14.92 -4.83
N VAL A 597 -30.93 -15.04 -3.65
CA VAL A 597 -30.31 -15.61 -2.45
C VAL A 597 -31.26 -16.60 -1.80
N ASP A 598 -30.80 -17.83 -1.56
CA ASP A 598 -31.39 -18.78 -0.62
C ASP A 598 -30.61 -18.71 0.71
N PRO A 599 -31.16 -18.03 1.73
CA PRO A 599 -30.48 -17.84 3.00
C PRO A 599 -30.57 -19.09 3.88
N ASP A 600 -29.63 -19.22 4.81
CA ASP A 600 -29.50 -20.39 5.68
C ASP A 600 -30.10 -20.22 7.08
N GLY A 601 -30.78 -19.09 7.33
CA GLY A 601 -31.35 -18.75 8.63
C GLY A 601 -30.33 -18.54 9.76
N SER A 602 -29.04 -18.43 9.44
CA SER A 602 -27.95 -18.38 10.43
C SER A 602 -27.92 -17.11 11.29
N ASN A 603 -28.59 -16.04 10.85
CA ASN A 603 -28.44 -14.67 11.38
C ASN A 603 -27.01 -14.10 11.29
N ASN A 604 -26.11 -14.74 10.55
CA ASN A 604 -24.81 -14.15 10.20
C ASN A 604 -25.00 -12.99 9.22
N ARG A 605 -23.98 -12.15 9.06
CA ARG A 605 -24.05 -10.96 8.19
C ARG A 605 -23.53 -11.29 6.80
N MET A 606 -24.37 -11.19 5.78
CA MET A 606 -23.90 -11.20 4.39
C MET A 606 -23.34 -9.82 4.04
N VAL A 607 -22.19 -9.79 3.38
CA VAL A 607 -21.59 -8.57 2.83
C VAL A 607 -21.39 -8.79 1.35
N LEU A 608 -22.04 -7.96 0.54
CA LEU A 608 -21.71 -7.84 -0.88
C LEU A 608 -20.69 -6.72 -1.03
N GLN A 609 -19.64 -6.93 -1.82
CA GLN A 609 -18.60 -5.94 -2.04
C GLN A 609 -18.31 -5.75 -3.53
N LEU A 610 -18.18 -4.51 -3.97
CA LEU A 610 -17.75 -4.10 -5.30
C LEU A 610 -16.45 -3.32 -5.20
N ASN A 611 -15.42 -3.72 -5.92
CA ASN A 611 -14.16 -2.97 -5.98
C ASN A 611 -14.12 -2.14 -7.25
N ALA A 612 -14.07 -0.82 -7.10
CA ALA A 612 -14.18 0.14 -8.19
C ALA A 612 -13.37 1.41 -7.92
N GLY A 613 -12.57 1.83 -8.90
CA GLY A 613 -11.77 3.07 -8.79
C GLY A 613 -10.87 3.12 -7.55
N GLY A 614 -10.30 1.97 -7.16
CA GLY A 614 -9.44 1.81 -5.98
C GLY A 614 -10.17 1.75 -4.63
N VAL A 615 -11.51 1.73 -4.61
CA VAL A 615 -12.32 1.71 -3.38
C VAL A 615 -13.18 0.45 -3.33
N ALA A 616 -13.25 -0.15 -2.14
CA ALA A 616 -14.17 -1.24 -1.83
C ALA A 616 -15.50 -0.66 -1.35
N TYR A 617 -16.59 -0.89 -2.09
CA TYR A 617 -17.93 -0.50 -1.70
C TYR A 617 -18.71 -1.72 -1.19
N GLU A 618 -19.35 -1.62 -0.03
CA GLU A 618 -20.09 -2.69 0.62
C GLU A 618 -21.60 -2.41 0.71
N ALA A 619 -22.38 -3.48 0.67
CA ALA A 619 -23.80 -3.52 0.97
C ALA A 619 -24.13 -4.75 1.84
N TYR A 620 -25.15 -4.65 2.70
CA TYR A 620 -25.42 -5.63 3.76
C TYR A 620 -26.84 -6.22 3.70
N PRO A 621 -27.11 -7.14 2.75
CA PRO A 621 -28.39 -7.85 2.73
C PRO A 621 -28.54 -8.78 3.95
N SER A 622 -29.79 -9.09 4.29
CA SER A 622 -30.13 -9.89 5.47
C SER A 622 -30.11 -11.39 5.15
N LEU A 623 -29.43 -12.18 5.98
CA LEU A 623 -29.55 -13.66 6.03
C LEU A 623 -30.56 -14.14 7.10
N ALA A 624 -31.39 -13.25 7.63
CA ALA A 624 -32.45 -13.64 8.54
C ALA A 624 -33.60 -14.33 7.77
N GLY A 625 -33.94 -15.56 8.17
CA GLY A 625 -34.95 -16.40 7.52
C GLY A 625 -34.35 -17.47 6.61
N ASP A 626 -35.20 -18.36 6.11
CA ASP A 626 -34.88 -19.56 5.31
C ASP A 626 -35.70 -19.63 4.00
N GLU A 627 -36.24 -18.48 3.57
CA GLU A 627 -37.03 -18.39 2.34
C GLU A 627 -36.20 -17.71 1.24
N PRO A 628 -36.08 -18.32 0.05
CA PRO A 628 -35.35 -17.72 -1.06
C PRO A 628 -35.96 -16.40 -1.52
N GLN A 629 -35.10 -15.46 -1.89
CA GLN A 629 -35.52 -14.10 -2.24
C GLN A 629 -34.59 -13.46 -3.29
N LEU A 630 -35.18 -12.60 -4.13
CA LEU A 630 -34.41 -11.69 -4.97
C LEU A 630 -34.08 -10.43 -4.17
N VAL A 631 -32.80 -10.18 -3.95
CA VAL A 631 -32.27 -8.98 -3.33
C VAL A 631 -31.87 -8.01 -4.43
N THR A 632 -32.37 -6.77 -4.38
CA THR A 632 -32.00 -5.71 -5.32
C THR A 632 -31.49 -4.51 -4.55
N ILE A 633 -30.29 -4.06 -4.87
CA ILE A 633 -29.59 -2.97 -4.17
C ILE A 633 -29.22 -1.87 -5.17
N PRO A 634 -29.85 -0.69 -5.11
CA PRO A 634 -29.46 0.46 -5.91
C PRO A 634 -28.00 0.82 -5.67
N PHE A 635 -27.23 1.13 -6.73
CA PHE A 635 -25.82 1.52 -6.58
C PHE A 635 -25.64 2.70 -5.63
N VAL A 636 -26.58 3.65 -5.62
CA VAL A 636 -26.59 4.79 -4.69
C VAL A 636 -26.63 4.41 -3.20
N ASP A 637 -26.98 3.16 -2.85
CA ASP A 637 -26.99 2.66 -1.47
C ASP A 637 -25.68 1.98 -1.04
N TRP A 638 -24.77 1.69 -1.98
CA TRP A 638 -23.47 1.13 -1.68
C TRP A 638 -22.58 2.17 -1.02
N ARG A 639 -21.84 1.78 0.03
CA ARG A 639 -20.97 2.68 0.79
C ARG A 639 -19.55 2.15 0.81
N PRO A 640 -18.53 3.01 0.78
CA PRO A 640 -17.16 2.60 1.06
C PRO A 640 -17.11 1.73 2.32
N ALA A 641 -16.30 0.68 2.27
CA ALA A 641 -16.18 -0.29 3.34
C ALA A 641 -15.83 0.43 4.65
N PRO A 642 -16.33 -0.02 5.82
CA PRO A 642 -16.18 0.75 7.08
C PRO A 642 -14.73 1.01 7.50
N TRP A 643 -13.78 0.22 7.00
CA TRP A 643 -12.35 0.36 7.25
C TRP A 643 -11.68 1.37 6.30
N ASP A 644 -12.30 1.72 5.17
CA ASP A 644 -11.81 2.75 4.25
C ASP A 644 -12.23 4.14 4.73
N THR A 645 -11.54 4.59 5.78
CA THR A 645 -11.81 5.90 6.40
C THR A 645 -11.42 7.08 5.53
N ALA A 646 -10.47 6.90 4.60
CA ALA A 646 -10.03 7.94 3.67
C ALA A 646 -11.13 8.31 2.68
N HIS A 647 -11.98 7.34 2.30
CA HIS A 647 -13.05 7.53 1.35
C HIS A 647 -14.45 7.47 1.97
N ALA A 648 -14.61 7.50 3.30
CA ALA A 648 -15.88 7.23 3.99
C ALA A 648 -17.11 8.01 3.45
N ASP A 649 -16.91 9.22 2.95
CA ASP A 649 -17.97 10.07 2.41
C ASP A 649 -18.24 9.89 0.91
N ARG A 650 -17.39 9.13 0.20
CA ARG A 650 -17.55 8.84 -1.24
C ARG A 650 -18.85 8.07 -1.50
N ARG A 651 -19.40 8.26 -2.69
CA ARG A 651 -20.53 7.49 -3.23
C ARG A 651 -20.10 6.90 -4.55
N ILE A 652 -20.60 5.70 -4.85
CA ILE A 652 -20.30 5.06 -6.11
C ILE A 652 -20.84 5.94 -7.26
N SER A 653 -19.98 6.18 -8.24
CA SER A 653 -20.24 7.07 -9.38
C SER A 653 -20.22 6.31 -10.70
N ASP A 654 -20.67 6.96 -11.79
CA ASP A 654 -20.58 6.40 -13.14
C ASP A 654 -19.12 6.09 -13.53
N ASP A 655 -18.15 6.87 -13.07
CA ASP A 655 -16.72 6.60 -13.30
C ASP A 655 -16.22 5.39 -12.50
N ASP A 656 -16.75 5.17 -11.29
CA ASP A 656 -16.46 3.96 -10.52
C ASP A 656 -17.02 2.73 -11.22
N LEU A 657 -18.26 2.80 -11.72
CA LEU A 657 -18.88 1.71 -12.46
C LEU A 657 -18.18 1.41 -13.80
N ARG A 658 -17.46 2.37 -14.39
CA ARG A 658 -16.56 2.13 -15.53
C ARG A 658 -15.26 1.44 -15.14
N ALA A 659 -14.80 1.66 -13.91
CA ALA A 659 -13.54 1.17 -13.36
C ALA A 659 -13.75 0.01 -12.36
N LEU A 660 -14.81 -0.78 -12.57
CA LEU A 660 -15.17 -1.89 -11.71
C LEU A 660 -14.29 -3.11 -12.00
N THR A 661 -13.75 -3.72 -10.96
CA THR A 661 -12.71 -4.76 -11.07
C THR A 661 -13.14 -6.10 -10.49
N SER A 662 -13.94 -6.11 -9.41
CA SER A 662 -14.41 -7.38 -8.83
C SER A 662 -15.71 -7.23 -8.05
N PHE A 663 -16.37 -8.36 -7.84
CA PHE A 663 -17.51 -8.53 -6.95
C PHE A 663 -17.27 -9.68 -5.98
N ASN A 664 -17.53 -9.46 -4.68
CA ASN A 664 -17.35 -10.45 -3.64
C ASN A 664 -18.63 -10.66 -2.82
N VAL A 665 -18.84 -11.89 -2.38
CA VAL A 665 -19.87 -12.32 -1.43
C VAL A 665 -19.17 -12.84 -0.18
N TYR A 666 -19.30 -12.13 0.94
CA TYR A 666 -18.80 -12.56 2.24
C TYR A 666 -19.93 -12.92 3.19
N VAL A 667 -19.59 -13.74 4.17
CA VAL A 667 -20.36 -14.01 5.38
C VAL A 667 -19.48 -13.67 6.57
N ASN A 668 -19.97 -12.78 7.44
CA ASN A 668 -19.31 -12.41 8.69
C ASN A 668 -20.10 -12.97 9.87
N SER A 669 -19.39 -13.54 10.83
CA SER A 669 -19.98 -14.02 12.08
C SER A 669 -20.72 -12.88 12.79
N ALA A 670 -21.91 -13.16 13.29
CA ALA A 670 -22.70 -12.22 14.09
C ALA A 670 -22.83 -12.71 15.55
N GLU A 671 -23.06 -11.79 16.49
CA GLU A 671 -23.36 -12.16 17.87
C GLU A 671 -24.64 -13.00 17.91
N GLY A 672 -24.53 -14.26 18.37
CA GLY A 672 -25.64 -15.22 18.37
C GLY A 672 -25.91 -15.90 17.02
N GLY A 673 -25.07 -15.66 16.00
CA GLY A 673 -25.12 -16.35 14.71
C GLY A 673 -24.61 -17.78 14.76
N ALA A 674 -24.90 -18.55 13.70
CA ALA A 674 -24.42 -19.94 13.59
C ALA A 674 -22.89 -19.99 13.36
N ALA A 675 -22.23 -20.98 13.95
CA ALA A 675 -20.79 -21.20 13.76
C ALA A 675 -20.43 -21.72 12.36
N SER A 676 -21.38 -22.35 11.66
CA SER A 676 -21.23 -22.88 10.31
C SER A 676 -22.58 -22.88 9.58
N GLY A 677 -22.59 -22.82 8.25
CA GLY A 677 -23.82 -22.78 7.46
C GLY A 677 -23.59 -22.93 5.96
N SER A 678 -24.65 -22.79 5.17
CA SER A 678 -24.65 -23.00 3.71
C SER A 678 -25.63 -22.05 3.04
N LEU A 679 -25.15 -21.04 2.31
CA LEU A 679 -25.99 -20.11 1.56
C LEU A 679 -25.91 -20.39 0.05
N VAL A 680 -27.00 -20.18 -0.69
CA VAL A 680 -27.00 -20.33 -2.15
C VAL A 680 -27.27 -18.98 -2.82
N VAL A 681 -26.52 -18.65 -3.87
CA VAL A 681 -26.69 -17.44 -4.67
C VAL A 681 -26.83 -17.77 -6.15
N ASP A 682 -27.64 -16.99 -6.85
CA ASP A 682 -27.95 -17.16 -8.27
C ASP A 682 -28.27 -15.83 -8.95
N ASP A 683 -28.32 -15.82 -10.29
CA ASP A 683 -28.76 -14.70 -11.15
C ASP A 683 -28.16 -13.34 -10.75
N ILE A 684 -26.83 -13.24 -10.67
CA ILE A 684 -26.16 -12.04 -10.17
C ILE A 684 -25.95 -11.07 -11.34
N ALA A 685 -26.77 -10.02 -11.42
CA ALA A 685 -26.74 -9.08 -12.53
C ALA A 685 -27.17 -7.66 -12.12
N ALA A 686 -26.51 -6.67 -12.73
CA ALA A 686 -26.91 -5.28 -12.71
C ALA A 686 -28.06 -5.02 -13.70
N HIS A 687 -28.93 -4.09 -13.33
CA HIS A 687 -30.08 -3.69 -14.11
C HIS A 687 -30.16 -2.17 -14.23
N PRO A 688 -30.77 -1.64 -15.31
CA PRO A 688 -31.03 -0.21 -15.44
C PRO A 688 -31.88 0.38 -14.31
N GLY A 689 -32.55 -0.44 -13.49
CA GLY A 689 -33.25 -0.05 -12.27
C GLY A 689 -34.23 1.12 -12.39
N VAL A 690 -34.60 1.71 -11.25
CA VAL A 690 -35.29 3.01 -11.18
C VAL A 690 -34.24 4.07 -10.88
N GLU A 691 -33.98 4.96 -11.85
CA GLU A 691 -33.11 6.12 -11.63
C GLU A 691 -33.60 6.87 -10.38
N PRO A 692 -32.77 7.01 -9.33
CA PRO A 692 -33.20 7.74 -8.14
C PRO A 692 -33.63 9.14 -8.55
N PRO A 693 -34.72 9.68 -7.97
CA PRO A 693 -35.15 11.02 -8.31
C PRO A 693 -33.99 11.99 -8.09
N PRO A 694 -33.77 12.94 -9.02
CA PRO A 694 -32.67 13.88 -8.88
C PRO A 694 -32.83 14.59 -7.55
N LEU A 695 -31.72 14.78 -6.84
CA LEU A 695 -31.67 15.43 -5.53
C LEU A 695 -32.47 16.75 -5.54
N PHE A 696 -32.37 17.49 -6.65
CA PHE A 696 -33.24 18.62 -6.95
C PHE A 696 -34.08 18.35 -8.18
N SER A 697 -35.40 18.47 -8.04
CA SER A 697 -36.36 18.23 -9.13
C SER A 697 -36.19 19.15 -10.35
N ASP A 698 -35.52 20.29 -10.20
CA ASP A 698 -35.20 21.24 -11.27
C ASP A 698 -33.73 21.23 -11.70
N VAL A 699 -32.96 20.23 -11.26
CA VAL A 699 -31.58 19.92 -11.71
C VAL A 699 -31.50 18.43 -12.07
N PRO A 700 -32.13 18.01 -13.19
CA PRO A 700 -32.10 16.61 -13.62
C PRO A 700 -30.72 16.20 -14.16
N LYS A 701 -30.49 14.88 -14.30
CA LYS A 701 -29.30 14.31 -14.92
C LYS A 701 -29.04 14.93 -16.30
N GLY A 702 -27.82 15.39 -16.54
CA GLY A 702 -27.40 16.12 -17.73
C GLY A 702 -27.62 17.64 -17.68
N HIS A 703 -28.06 18.21 -16.55
CA HIS A 703 -28.14 19.66 -16.40
C HIS A 703 -26.73 20.29 -16.51
N PRO A 704 -26.52 21.40 -17.26
CA PRO A 704 -25.17 21.93 -17.51
C PRO A 704 -24.37 22.42 -16.30
N TYR A 705 -24.99 22.44 -15.12
CA TYR A 705 -24.40 22.82 -13.84
C TYR A 705 -24.66 21.75 -12.76
N GLU A 706 -25.05 20.54 -13.17
CA GLU A 706 -25.40 19.45 -12.26
C GLU A 706 -24.27 19.18 -11.26
N THR A 707 -23.06 18.92 -11.77
CA THR A 707 -21.87 18.61 -10.97
C THR A 707 -21.60 19.68 -9.92
N GLU A 708 -21.58 20.96 -10.29
CA GLU A 708 -21.24 22.04 -9.38
C GLU A 708 -22.34 22.30 -8.34
N ILE A 709 -23.61 22.07 -8.69
CA ILE A 709 -24.75 22.17 -7.77
C ILE A 709 -24.76 21.02 -6.77
N LEU A 710 -24.52 19.78 -7.24
CA LEU A 710 -24.43 18.61 -6.36
C LEU A 710 -23.22 18.70 -5.42
N TRP A 711 -22.08 19.21 -5.90
CA TRP A 711 -20.92 19.51 -5.04
C TRP A 711 -21.28 20.51 -3.93
N LEU A 712 -22.00 21.60 -4.25
CA LEU A 712 -22.38 22.61 -3.27
C LEU A 712 -23.27 22.05 -2.16
N HIS A 713 -24.16 21.11 -2.50
CA HIS A 713 -24.95 20.35 -1.52
C HIS A 713 -24.08 19.38 -0.71
N ALA A 714 -23.20 18.62 -1.35
CA ALA A 714 -22.33 17.64 -0.69
C ALA A 714 -21.40 18.30 0.35
N GLN A 715 -20.94 19.53 0.09
CA GLN A 715 -20.16 20.33 1.04
C GLN A 715 -21.00 20.89 2.22
N GLY A 716 -22.32 20.68 2.22
CA GLY A 716 -23.25 21.23 3.22
C GLY A 716 -23.41 22.76 3.12
N LEU A 717 -23.11 23.35 1.97
CA LEU A 717 -23.11 24.81 1.78
C LEU A 717 -24.47 25.33 1.31
N ASP A 718 -25.19 24.56 0.51
CA ASP A 718 -26.52 24.92 0.02
C ASP A 718 -27.40 23.69 -0.31
N ASP A 719 -28.38 23.43 0.54
CA ASP A 719 -29.31 22.29 0.42
C ASP A 719 -30.55 22.59 -0.45
N GLY A 720 -30.55 23.71 -1.20
CA GLY A 720 -31.70 24.09 -2.02
C GLY A 720 -32.88 24.61 -1.18
N TYR A 721 -34.09 24.12 -1.47
CA TYR A 721 -35.33 24.52 -0.80
C TYR A 721 -36.11 23.30 -0.30
N ASP A 722 -36.89 23.48 0.76
CA ASP A 722 -37.76 22.46 1.37
C ASP A 722 -38.73 21.78 0.39
N ASP A 723 -39.00 22.40 -0.78
CA ASP A 723 -39.83 21.85 -1.85
C ASP A 723 -39.07 20.92 -2.82
N GLY A 724 -37.80 20.62 -2.55
CA GLY A 724 -36.95 19.77 -3.38
C GLY A 724 -36.45 20.44 -4.66
N THR A 725 -36.38 21.78 -4.70
CA THR A 725 -35.82 22.54 -5.83
C THR A 725 -34.53 23.27 -5.44
N PHE A 726 -33.60 23.44 -6.39
CA PHE A 726 -32.41 24.29 -6.26
C PHE A 726 -32.65 25.70 -6.83
N ARG A 727 -33.58 25.89 -7.76
CA ARG A 727 -33.86 27.17 -8.46
C ARG A 727 -32.59 27.79 -9.05
N PRO A 728 -31.93 27.10 -9.99
CA PRO A 728 -30.59 27.44 -10.47
C PRO A 728 -30.48 28.84 -11.09
N ALA A 729 -31.56 29.32 -11.72
CA ALA A 729 -31.64 30.66 -12.34
C ALA A 729 -31.97 31.82 -11.36
N ARG A 730 -32.15 31.55 -10.04
CA ARG A 730 -32.43 32.61 -9.07
C ARG A 730 -31.22 33.54 -8.96
N GLN A 731 -31.46 34.85 -9.04
CA GLN A 731 -30.42 35.85 -8.76
C GLN A 731 -29.98 35.79 -7.29
N VAL A 732 -28.68 35.71 -7.09
CA VAL A 732 -28.02 35.75 -5.78
C VAL A 732 -28.05 37.17 -5.25
N LYS A 733 -28.41 37.33 -3.96
CA LYS A 733 -28.33 38.61 -3.27
C LYS A 733 -26.99 38.74 -2.54
N ARG A 734 -26.56 39.97 -2.26
CA ARG A 734 -25.31 40.25 -1.49
C ARG A 734 -25.28 39.56 -0.12
N GLN A 735 -26.41 39.45 0.56
CA GLN A 735 -26.51 38.70 1.82
C GLN A 735 -26.39 37.18 1.65
N ASP A 736 -26.75 36.64 0.47
CA ASP A 736 -26.74 35.20 0.21
C ASP A 736 -25.29 34.74 0.03
N VAL A 737 -24.49 35.46 -0.78
CA VAL A 737 -23.05 35.19 -0.92
C VAL A 737 -22.28 35.39 0.39
N ALA A 738 -22.68 36.36 1.23
CA ALA A 738 -22.04 36.55 2.53
C ALA A 738 -22.19 35.32 3.43
N ARG A 739 -23.41 34.76 3.53
CA ARG A 739 -23.62 33.53 4.30
C ARG A 739 -22.90 32.34 3.69
N LEU A 740 -22.89 32.24 2.35
CA LEU A 740 -22.26 31.14 1.65
C LEU A 740 -20.74 31.12 1.86
N LEU A 741 -20.06 32.26 1.69
CA LEU A 741 -18.61 32.36 1.91
C LEU A 741 -18.22 32.14 3.37
N HIS A 742 -19.00 32.67 4.32
CA HIS A 742 -18.77 32.40 5.74
C HIS A 742 -18.94 30.91 6.08
N ALA A 743 -19.86 30.20 5.43
CA ALA A 743 -20.03 28.76 5.59
C ALA A 743 -18.91 27.96 4.89
N TYR A 744 -18.51 28.39 3.70
CA TYR A 744 -17.41 27.82 2.91
C TYR A 744 -16.10 27.81 3.69
N GLU A 745 -15.73 28.96 4.26
CA GLU A 745 -14.54 29.09 5.13
C GLU A 745 -14.68 28.42 6.50
N LYS A 746 -15.85 27.83 6.81
CA LYS A 746 -16.20 27.28 8.13
C LYS A 746 -15.87 28.27 9.26
N ALA A 747 -16.05 29.57 8.99
CA ALA A 747 -15.52 30.65 9.82
C ALA A 747 -16.19 30.69 11.20
N VAL A 748 -15.37 30.78 12.26
CA VAL A 748 -15.84 30.99 13.63
C VAL A 748 -15.64 32.46 14.01
N PHE A 749 -16.66 33.27 13.79
CA PHE A 749 -16.58 34.72 14.00
C PHE A 749 -17.59 35.24 15.05
N THR A 750 -17.11 36.12 15.94
CA THR A 750 -17.96 36.83 16.90
C THR A 750 -18.21 38.26 16.41
N PRO A 751 -19.43 38.61 15.99
CA PRO A 751 -19.68 39.91 15.41
C PRO A 751 -19.64 41.04 16.45
N PRO A 752 -19.23 42.25 16.05
CA PRO A 752 -19.15 43.39 16.95
C PRO A 752 -20.53 43.77 17.49
N THR A 753 -20.54 44.41 18.66
CA THR A 753 -21.78 44.94 19.25
C THR A 753 -22.23 46.24 18.56
N THR A 754 -21.37 46.90 17.80
CA THR A 754 -21.75 48.06 16.98
C THR A 754 -21.68 47.64 15.52
N PRO A 755 -22.81 47.64 14.78
CA PRO A 755 -22.82 47.26 13.36
C PRO A 755 -21.91 48.14 12.51
N SER A 756 -21.20 47.54 11.57
CA SER A 756 -20.34 48.25 10.61
C SER A 756 -21.15 49.00 9.56
N PHE A 757 -22.35 48.50 9.21
CA PHE A 757 -23.25 49.12 8.22
C PHE A 757 -24.57 49.59 8.83
N LEU A 758 -25.06 50.76 8.40
CA LEU A 758 -26.30 51.35 8.92
C LEU A 758 -27.58 50.56 8.56
N ASP A 759 -27.55 49.83 7.45
CA ASP A 759 -28.67 49.06 6.90
C ASP A 759 -28.64 47.58 7.30
N VAL A 760 -27.65 47.13 8.08
CA VAL A 760 -27.55 45.76 8.61
C VAL A 760 -27.63 45.80 10.13
N ARG A 761 -28.85 45.61 10.65
CA ARG A 761 -29.07 45.57 12.12
C ARG A 761 -28.60 44.23 12.69
N ARG A 762 -28.27 44.19 13.99
CA ARG A 762 -27.85 42.95 14.69
C ARG A 762 -28.83 41.77 14.56
N SER A 763 -30.11 42.07 14.41
CA SER A 763 -31.16 41.06 14.21
C SER A 763 -31.26 40.54 12.78
N HIS A 764 -30.45 41.05 11.85
CA HIS A 764 -30.45 40.60 10.47
C HIS A 764 -29.89 39.17 10.39
N PRO A 765 -30.53 38.22 9.67
CA PRO A 765 -30.08 36.83 9.70
C PRO A 765 -28.74 36.57 9.00
N ALA A 766 -28.17 37.57 8.30
CA ALA A 766 -26.81 37.52 7.77
C ALA A 766 -25.83 38.42 8.55
N TYR A 767 -26.21 38.94 9.73
CA TYR A 767 -25.40 39.91 10.47
C TYR A 767 -23.98 39.40 10.72
N THR A 768 -23.84 38.21 11.29
CA THR A 768 -22.52 37.61 11.58
C THR A 768 -21.66 37.49 10.32
N ALA A 769 -22.22 36.92 9.24
CA ALA A 769 -21.49 36.70 8.00
C ALA A 769 -21.08 38.03 7.32
N ILE A 770 -21.95 39.04 7.34
CA ILE A 770 -21.64 40.36 6.76
C ILE A 770 -20.55 41.08 7.55
N GLU A 771 -20.61 41.02 8.89
CA GLU A 771 -19.57 41.61 9.74
C GLU A 771 -18.24 40.88 9.61
N TRP A 772 -18.27 39.55 9.40
CA TRP A 772 -17.07 38.76 9.10
C TRP A 772 -16.42 39.19 7.78
N LEU A 773 -17.20 39.36 6.70
CA LEU A 773 -16.66 39.86 5.43
C LEU A 773 -15.90 41.19 5.58
N VAL A 774 -16.36 42.08 6.46
CA VAL A 774 -15.68 43.35 6.74
C VAL A 774 -14.41 43.12 7.55
N ALA A 775 -14.49 42.25 8.57
CA ALA A 775 -13.35 41.94 9.44
C ALA A 775 -12.18 41.31 8.67
N GLU A 776 -12.47 40.44 7.71
CA GLU A 776 -11.48 39.81 6.82
C GLU A 776 -11.11 40.68 5.60
N GLY A 777 -11.63 41.91 5.51
CA GLY A 777 -11.32 42.83 4.40
C GLY A 777 -11.90 42.43 3.04
N LEU A 778 -12.76 41.41 2.97
CA LEU A 778 -13.39 40.92 1.74
C LEU A 778 -14.39 41.93 1.15
N VAL A 779 -14.89 42.86 1.96
CA VAL A 779 -15.67 44.02 1.50
C VAL A 779 -15.18 45.29 2.16
N ASP A 780 -15.29 46.42 1.46
CA ASP A 780 -14.89 47.74 1.99
C ASP A 780 -15.76 48.19 3.18
N ASP A 781 -15.17 49.01 4.05
CA ASP A 781 -15.81 49.68 5.19
C ASP A 781 -16.71 50.86 4.74
N GLY A 782 -17.82 50.51 4.09
CA GLY A 782 -18.81 51.46 3.60
C GLY A 782 -19.86 51.90 4.65
N ARG A 783 -20.65 52.93 4.31
CA ARG A 783 -21.79 53.39 5.15
C ARG A 783 -23.01 52.46 5.08
N VAL A 784 -23.16 51.71 3.99
CA VAL A 784 -24.29 50.78 3.71
C VAL A 784 -23.79 49.54 2.96
N PHE A 785 -24.38 48.37 3.23
CA PHE A 785 -24.04 47.09 2.60
C PHE A 785 -24.98 46.69 1.46
N LEU A 786 -26.26 47.10 1.54
CA LEU A 786 -27.36 46.76 0.64
C LEU A 786 -27.63 45.24 0.56
N PRO A 787 -27.97 44.57 1.67
CA PRO A 787 -28.04 43.10 1.75
C PRO A 787 -29.02 42.45 0.77
N SER A 788 -30.07 43.17 0.38
CA SER A 788 -31.09 42.67 -0.55
C SER A 788 -30.81 42.97 -2.03
N ALA A 789 -29.76 43.72 -2.36
CA ALA A 789 -29.40 44.00 -3.75
C ALA A 789 -28.84 42.74 -4.43
N PRO A 790 -29.07 42.55 -5.74
CA PRO A 790 -28.42 41.48 -6.50
C PRO A 790 -26.89 41.60 -6.44
N LEU A 791 -26.20 40.47 -6.39
CA LEU A 791 -24.76 40.38 -6.57
C LEU A 791 -24.44 40.48 -8.06
N ASP A 792 -23.71 41.51 -8.47
CA ASP A 792 -23.17 41.60 -9.83
C ASP A 792 -21.84 40.83 -9.97
N ARG A 793 -21.51 40.47 -11.21
CA ARG A 793 -20.32 39.66 -11.53
C ARG A 793 -19.00 40.32 -11.15
N ALA A 794 -18.90 41.64 -11.24
CA ALA A 794 -17.67 42.36 -10.90
C ALA A 794 -17.42 42.32 -9.38
N THR A 795 -18.48 42.47 -8.58
CA THR A 795 -18.42 42.30 -7.12
C THR A 795 -18.12 40.85 -6.75
N ALA A 796 -18.68 39.86 -7.46
CA ALA A 796 -18.36 38.45 -7.21
C ALA A 796 -16.89 38.13 -7.46
N ALA A 797 -16.32 38.64 -8.56
CA ALA A 797 -14.89 38.51 -8.85
C ALA A 797 -14.02 39.19 -7.79
N GLU A 798 -14.40 40.39 -7.32
CA GLU A 798 -13.70 41.06 -6.22
C GLU A 798 -13.71 40.24 -4.92
N LEU A 799 -14.87 39.69 -4.53
CA LEU A 799 -15.00 38.88 -3.32
C LEU A 799 -14.09 37.65 -3.36
N LEU A 800 -14.13 36.88 -4.44
CA LEU A 800 -13.32 35.67 -4.59
C LEU A 800 -11.82 36.01 -4.69
N TRP A 801 -11.46 37.08 -5.40
CA TRP A 801 -10.08 37.53 -5.48
C TRP A 801 -9.52 37.92 -4.10
N ARG A 802 -10.29 38.68 -3.30
CA ARG A 802 -9.87 39.02 -1.93
C ARG A 802 -9.82 37.79 -1.04
N LEU A 803 -10.73 36.85 -1.23
CA LEU A 803 -10.74 35.58 -0.49
C LEU A 803 -9.48 34.74 -0.79
N ALA A 804 -9.00 34.77 -2.03
CA ALA A 804 -7.73 34.13 -2.43
C ALA A 804 -6.46 34.89 -1.98
N GLY A 805 -6.57 35.92 -1.14
CA GLY A 805 -5.42 36.71 -0.69
C GLY A 805 -5.03 37.85 -1.63
N SER A 806 -5.89 38.23 -2.58
CA SER A 806 -5.67 39.31 -3.55
C SER A 806 -4.43 39.14 -4.46
N PRO A 807 -4.21 37.97 -5.09
CA PRO A 807 -3.04 37.71 -5.95
C PRO A 807 -3.00 38.65 -7.16
N GLU A 808 -1.80 39.11 -7.55
CA GLU A 808 -1.65 39.98 -8.72
C GLU A 808 -1.71 39.13 -10.01
N PRO A 809 -2.58 39.45 -10.99
CA PRO A 809 -2.69 38.70 -12.24
C PRO A 809 -1.52 38.98 -13.20
N GLU A 810 -1.13 37.99 -14.00
CA GLU A 810 -0.10 38.14 -15.05
C GLU A 810 -0.69 38.76 -16.35
N GLY A 811 -1.98 38.55 -16.58
CA GLY A 811 -2.69 38.97 -17.77
C GLY A 811 -2.91 40.48 -17.85
N THR A 812 -2.94 41.01 -19.08
CA THR A 812 -3.36 42.40 -19.35
C THR A 812 -4.76 42.48 -19.96
N GLU A 813 -5.63 41.49 -19.66
CA GLU A 813 -6.93 41.36 -20.35
C GLU A 813 -7.70 42.69 -20.40
N ALA A 814 -8.27 42.94 -21.59
CA ALA A 814 -8.94 44.19 -21.90
C ALA A 814 -10.37 43.89 -22.41
N PHE A 815 -11.31 43.79 -21.48
CA PHE A 815 -12.72 43.77 -21.82
C PHE A 815 -13.22 45.18 -22.16
N ARG A 816 -14.11 45.28 -23.14
CA ARG A 816 -14.68 46.57 -23.56
C ARG A 816 -15.42 47.28 -22.42
N ASP A 817 -16.05 46.52 -21.53
CA ASP A 817 -16.80 47.00 -20.38
C ASP A 817 -15.98 47.08 -19.08
N VAL A 818 -14.68 46.80 -19.14
CA VAL A 818 -13.73 46.93 -18.02
C VAL A 818 -12.60 47.89 -18.42
N PRO A 819 -12.85 49.22 -18.42
CA PRO A 819 -11.82 50.20 -18.73
C PRO A 819 -10.66 50.14 -17.73
N THR A 820 -9.50 50.69 -18.11
CA THR A 820 -8.28 50.68 -17.27
C THR A 820 -8.45 51.32 -15.89
N TRP A 821 -9.42 52.21 -15.73
CA TRP A 821 -9.77 52.87 -14.47
C TRP A 821 -10.88 52.14 -13.67
N HIS A 822 -11.39 51.01 -14.17
CA HIS A 822 -12.43 50.25 -13.47
C HIS A 822 -11.90 49.74 -12.13
N ARG A 823 -12.61 50.05 -11.04
CA ARG A 823 -12.15 49.76 -9.67
C ARG A 823 -11.88 48.28 -9.37
N TYR A 824 -12.51 47.38 -10.11
CA TYR A 824 -12.35 45.92 -9.95
C TYR A 824 -11.53 45.28 -11.08
N ARG A 825 -10.78 46.07 -11.85
CA ARG A 825 -10.05 45.57 -13.02
C ARG A 825 -9.09 44.44 -12.67
N THR A 826 -8.30 44.59 -11.61
CA THR A 826 -7.33 43.58 -11.17
C THR A 826 -8.03 42.26 -10.82
N ALA A 827 -9.04 42.31 -9.94
CA ALA A 827 -9.83 41.14 -9.56
C ALA A 827 -10.51 40.45 -10.76
N ILE A 828 -11.07 41.23 -11.70
CA ILE A 828 -11.68 40.69 -12.93
C ILE A 828 -10.65 39.98 -13.80
N THR A 829 -9.47 40.58 -13.95
CA THR A 829 -8.38 40.01 -14.76
C THR A 829 -7.92 38.68 -14.16
N TRP A 830 -7.64 38.67 -12.86
CA TRP A 830 -7.30 37.45 -12.13
C TRP A 830 -8.39 36.38 -12.27
N ALA A 831 -9.64 36.71 -11.95
CA ALA A 831 -10.72 35.72 -11.93
C ALA A 831 -10.99 35.08 -13.30
N THR A 832 -10.71 35.78 -14.40
CA THR A 832 -10.78 35.21 -15.75
C THR A 832 -9.53 34.39 -16.10
N GLU A 833 -8.34 34.89 -15.75
CA GLU A 833 -7.06 34.20 -15.98
C GLU A 833 -7.02 32.81 -15.32
N VAL A 834 -7.45 32.71 -14.06
CA VAL A 834 -7.50 31.44 -13.33
C VAL A 834 -8.78 30.62 -13.61
N GLY A 835 -9.66 31.10 -14.49
CA GLY A 835 -10.85 30.37 -14.94
C GLY A 835 -12.01 30.28 -13.94
N VAL A 836 -11.93 30.96 -12.78
CA VAL A 836 -12.98 30.97 -11.76
C VAL A 836 -14.25 31.68 -12.24
N VAL A 837 -14.12 32.82 -12.95
CA VAL A 837 -15.24 33.56 -13.52
C VAL A 837 -15.08 33.71 -15.04
N GLU A 838 -15.91 32.99 -15.77
CA GLU A 838 -15.92 32.98 -17.24
C GLU A 838 -16.57 34.24 -17.81
N PRO A 839 -15.94 35.01 -18.71
CA PRO A 839 -16.54 36.21 -19.28
C PRO A 839 -17.75 35.88 -20.18
N VAL A 840 -18.68 36.84 -20.34
CA VAL A 840 -19.88 36.65 -21.19
C VAL A 840 -19.51 36.42 -22.66
N SER A 841 -18.40 37.01 -23.12
CA SER A 841 -17.76 36.70 -24.39
C SER A 841 -16.28 37.08 -24.34
N ALA A 842 -15.53 36.70 -25.39
CA ALA A 842 -14.10 37.04 -25.53
C ALA A 842 -13.76 38.55 -25.43
N SER A 843 -14.74 39.46 -25.51
CA SER A 843 -14.51 40.91 -25.43
C SER A 843 -15.36 41.63 -24.39
N THR A 844 -16.20 40.92 -23.62
CA THR A 844 -17.16 41.51 -22.67
C THR A 844 -17.26 40.66 -21.41
N PHE A 845 -16.96 41.23 -20.24
CA PHE A 845 -17.02 40.52 -18.96
C PHE A 845 -18.45 40.43 -18.40
N GLY A 846 -19.26 41.48 -18.62
CA GLY A 846 -20.62 41.60 -18.11
C GLY A 846 -20.69 42.17 -16.70
N VAL A 847 -19.92 43.22 -16.40
CA VAL A 847 -19.68 43.73 -15.03
C VAL A 847 -20.92 43.94 -14.15
N LEU A 848 -22.06 44.38 -14.73
CA LEU A 848 -23.31 44.65 -13.99
C LEU A 848 -24.36 43.53 -14.06
N LYS A 849 -24.07 42.42 -14.76
CA LYS A 849 -25.02 41.30 -14.85
C LYS A 849 -25.12 40.63 -13.48
N ALA A 850 -26.35 40.41 -13.01
CA ALA A 850 -26.59 39.70 -11.76
C ALA A 850 -26.17 38.23 -11.88
N VAL A 851 -25.51 37.71 -10.84
CA VAL A 851 -25.08 36.32 -10.72
C VAL A 851 -26.26 35.43 -10.34
N GLN A 852 -26.45 34.33 -11.05
CA GLN A 852 -27.42 33.29 -10.72
C GLN A 852 -26.81 32.23 -9.79
N ARG A 853 -27.64 31.49 -9.04
CA ARG A 853 -27.15 30.45 -8.11
C ARG A 853 -26.28 29.41 -8.80
N GLN A 854 -26.68 28.94 -9.98
CA GLN A 854 -25.90 27.99 -10.78
C GLN A 854 -24.53 28.55 -11.20
N GLU A 855 -24.46 29.85 -11.52
CA GLU A 855 -23.19 30.51 -11.88
C GLU A 855 -22.30 30.63 -10.64
N LEU A 856 -22.86 30.95 -9.47
CA LEU A 856 -22.11 31.01 -8.21
C LEU A 856 -21.62 29.63 -7.75
N ALA A 857 -22.42 28.58 -7.91
CA ALA A 857 -22.03 27.20 -7.63
C ALA A 857 -20.80 26.81 -8.45
N ARG A 858 -20.80 27.12 -9.76
CA ARG A 858 -19.62 26.93 -10.61
C ARG A 858 -18.41 27.75 -10.18
N TYR A 859 -18.60 29.01 -9.81
CA TYR A 859 -17.48 29.85 -9.39
C TYR A 859 -16.81 29.27 -8.14
N LEU A 860 -17.61 28.84 -7.14
CA LEU A 860 -17.07 28.22 -5.94
C LEU A 860 -16.46 26.85 -6.20
N TYR A 861 -17.08 26.01 -7.02
CA TYR A 861 -16.52 24.72 -7.41
C TYR A 861 -15.13 24.88 -8.06
N ARG A 862 -14.98 25.87 -8.95
CA ARG A 862 -13.68 26.16 -9.58
C ARG A 862 -12.71 26.86 -8.66
N PHE A 863 -13.21 27.71 -7.77
CA PHE A 863 -12.41 28.38 -6.76
C PHE A 863 -11.83 27.37 -5.77
N ASP A 864 -12.61 26.38 -5.35
CA ASP A 864 -12.19 25.28 -4.48
C ASP A 864 -11.18 24.37 -5.16
N ALA A 865 -11.31 24.19 -6.47
CA ALA A 865 -10.33 23.48 -7.29
C ALA A 865 -9.08 24.31 -7.60
N LEU A 866 -9.04 25.61 -7.24
CA LEU A 866 -7.78 26.34 -7.30
C LEU A 866 -6.85 25.77 -6.23
N PRO A 867 -5.58 25.52 -6.56
CA PRO A 867 -4.59 25.24 -5.54
C PRO A 867 -4.63 26.37 -4.51
N SER A 868 -4.80 26.03 -3.23
CA SER A 868 -4.62 27.04 -2.17
C SER A 868 -3.23 27.65 -2.34
N PRO A 869 -3.05 28.98 -2.14
CA PRO A 869 -1.71 29.55 -2.08
C PRO A 869 -0.94 28.73 -1.07
N LEU A 870 0.10 28.04 -1.54
CA LEU A 870 0.84 27.16 -0.67
C LEU A 870 1.51 28.05 0.38
N GLU A 871 1.29 27.77 1.66
CA GLU A 871 1.96 28.50 2.74
C GLU A 871 3.48 28.49 2.48
N PRO A 872 4.18 29.62 2.60
CA PRO A 872 5.62 29.65 2.41
C PRO A 872 6.34 28.61 3.27
N VAL A 873 7.29 27.90 2.67
CA VAL A 873 8.07 26.86 3.35
C VAL A 873 9.49 27.36 3.52
N VAL A 874 9.94 27.49 4.76
CA VAL A 874 11.34 27.75 5.05
C VAL A 874 12.15 26.48 4.73
N LEU A 875 12.95 26.55 3.67
CA LEU A 875 13.82 25.46 3.22
C LEU A 875 15.13 25.41 4.01
N SER A 876 15.60 26.56 4.49
CA SER A 876 16.77 26.67 5.36
C SER A 876 16.65 27.90 6.25
N ASP A 877 16.88 27.74 7.55
CA ASP A 877 16.90 28.81 8.57
C ASP A 877 18.27 28.92 9.28
N PHE A 878 19.19 28.02 8.94
CA PHE A 878 20.56 27.91 9.44
C PHE A 878 20.70 27.87 10.98
N ALA A 879 19.62 27.58 11.71
CA ALA A 879 19.63 27.48 13.17
C ALA A 879 20.45 26.26 13.63
N ASP A 880 20.34 25.16 12.87
CA ASP A 880 20.96 23.86 13.17
C ASP A 880 22.18 23.55 12.28
N GLY A 881 22.88 24.59 11.82
CA GLY A 881 24.08 24.47 11.00
C GLY A 881 23.83 24.75 9.52
N ALA A 882 24.72 24.29 8.64
CA ALA A 882 24.70 24.67 7.22
C ALA A 882 23.62 23.96 6.40
N GLN A 883 22.86 23.02 6.97
CA GLN A 883 21.68 22.40 6.35
C GLN A 883 21.92 21.88 4.92
N GLY A 884 23.08 21.22 4.70
CA GLY A 884 23.44 20.64 3.41
C GLY A 884 24.01 21.64 2.39
N TRP A 885 24.11 22.92 2.72
CA TRP A 885 24.74 23.92 1.85
C TRP A 885 26.25 23.68 1.74
N GLY A 886 26.73 23.61 0.50
CA GLY A 886 28.15 23.48 0.19
C GLY A 886 28.44 23.80 -1.28
N PRO A 887 29.70 23.94 -1.67
CA PRO A 887 30.05 24.11 -3.08
C PRO A 887 29.67 22.85 -3.87
N LEU A 888 29.01 23.03 -5.02
CA LEU A 888 28.66 21.95 -5.92
C LEU A 888 29.94 21.22 -6.37
N ASP A 889 29.90 19.88 -6.35
CA ASP A 889 31.00 18.99 -6.76
C ASP A 889 32.37 19.30 -6.10
N ALA A 890 32.35 19.71 -4.83
CA ALA A 890 33.53 20.11 -4.06
C ALA A 890 34.35 21.24 -4.72
N GLY A 891 33.66 22.17 -5.42
CA GLY A 891 34.24 23.36 -6.00
C GLY A 891 34.92 24.30 -4.98
N PRO A 892 35.73 25.27 -5.46
CA PRO A 892 36.48 26.19 -4.60
C PRO A 892 35.58 27.14 -3.82
N GLY A 893 35.52 26.96 -2.50
CA GLY A 893 34.78 27.82 -1.58
C GLY A 893 34.40 27.08 -0.30
N SER A 894 33.64 27.73 0.58
CA SER A 894 33.08 27.09 1.78
C SER A 894 31.74 27.69 2.16
N ALA A 895 30.87 26.88 2.76
CA ALA A 895 29.63 27.33 3.39
C ALA A 895 29.66 26.93 4.87
N THR A 896 29.50 27.90 5.77
CA THR A 896 29.56 27.70 7.22
C THR A 896 28.45 28.46 7.90
N ALA A 897 27.66 27.79 8.73
CA ALA A 897 26.59 28.44 9.48
C ALA A 897 27.01 28.78 10.91
N SER A 898 26.59 29.93 11.39
CA SER A 898 26.79 30.38 12.76
C SER A 898 25.71 31.38 13.16
N GLY A 899 25.08 31.16 14.31
CA GLY A 899 24.13 32.12 14.90
C GLY A 899 22.85 32.33 14.08
N GLY A 900 22.36 31.30 13.37
CA GLY A 900 21.15 31.36 12.55
C GLY A 900 21.38 31.95 11.15
N THR A 901 22.63 32.08 10.69
CA THR A 901 22.94 32.56 9.34
C THR A 901 23.94 31.64 8.66
N LEU A 902 23.87 31.53 7.34
CA LEU A 902 24.85 30.88 6.48
C LEU A 902 25.82 31.89 5.91
N THR A 903 27.12 31.70 6.15
CA THR A 903 28.19 32.44 5.47
C THR A 903 28.76 31.59 4.34
N ILE A 904 28.69 32.07 3.11
CA ILE A 904 29.29 31.48 1.92
C ILE A 904 30.52 32.31 1.50
N GLU A 905 31.66 31.64 1.39
CA GLU A 905 32.93 32.16 0.86
C GLU A 905 33.14 31.58 -0.54
N ALA A 906 32.78 32.34 -1.58
CA ALA A 906 33.00 31.97 -2.97
C ALA A 906 34.42 32.38 -3.42
N ALA A 907 35.31 31.40 -3.52
CA ALA A 907 36.74 31.65 -3.71
C ALA A 907 37.20 31.70 -5.18
N ALA A 908 36.37 31.22 -6.12
CA ALA A 908 36.67 31.27 -7.56
C ALA A 908 36.60 32.71 -8.10
N PRO A 909 37.53 33.15 -8.97
CA PRO A 909 37.53 34.49 -9.55
C PRO A 909 36.24 34.87 -10.30
N ASP A 910 35.59 33.88 -10.91
CA ASP A 910 34.36 34.09 -11.69
C ASP A 910 33.07 33.83 -10.87
N GLY A 911 33.19 33.28 -9.66
CA GLY A 911 32.07 32.77 -8.86
C GLY A 911 31.94 31.24 -8.90
N GLY A 912 30.95 30.71 -8.17
CA GLY A 912 30.72 29.27 -8.04
C GLY A 912 29.27 28.92 -7.70
N TRP A 913 28.92 27.65 -7.92
CA TRP A 913 27.61 27.10 -7.56
C TRP A 913 27.66 26.54 -6.14
N PHE A 914 26.66 26.88 -5.34
CA PHE A 914 26.46 26.36 -3.99
C PHE A 914 25.11 25.67 -3.94
N SER A 915 25.09 24.46 -3.40
CA SER A 915 23.94 23.57 -3.51
C SER A 915 23.50 23.05 -2.16
N PHE A 916 22.21 22.75 -2.06
CA PHE A 916 21.61 22.01 -0.96
C PHE A 916 20.45 21.13 -1.48
N THR A 917 20.08 20.13 -0.68
CA THR A 917 18.88 19.32 -0.93
C THR A 917 17.73 19.94 -0.14
N PRO A 918 16.61 20.33 -0.78
CA PRO A 918 15.49 20.94 -0.08
C PRO A 918 14.77 19.92 0.82
N SER A 919 14.19 20.39 1.92
CA SER A 919 13.41 19.56 2.86
C SER A 919 12.09 19.05 2.30
N VAL A 920 11.60 19.67 1.21
CA VAL A 920 10.39 19.27 0.47
C VAL A 920 10.75 19.16 -1.00
N ALA A 921 10.40 18.02 -1.62
CA ALA A 921 10.69 17.75 -3.03
C ALA A 921 9.60 18.25 -3.98
N ASP A 922 8.34 18.30 -3.54
CA ASP A 922 7.22 18.80 -4.35
C ASP A 922 7.11 20.33 -4.25
N TRP A 923 7.49 21.01 -5.32
CA TRP A 923 7.40 22.46 -5.51
C TRP A 923 6.28 22.81 -6.51
N THR A 924 5.39 21.87 -6.83
CA THR A 924 4.27 22.10 -7.75
C THR A 924 3.43 23.26 -7.26
N GLY A 925 3.20 24.26 -8.13
CA GLY A 925 2.43 25.45 -7.78
C GLY A 925 3.21 26.55 -7.04
N ARG A 926 4.49 26.34 -6.73
CA ARG A 926 5.39 27.38 -6.19
C ARG A 926 5.93 28.27 -7.31
N THR A 927 6.10 29.55 -7.02
CA THR A 927 6.47 30.55 -8.04
C THR A 927 7.76 31.29 -7.72
N ALA A 928 8.23 31.23 -6.47
CA ALA A 928 9.39 31.99 -6.04
C ALA A 928 10.27 31.24 -5.05
N LEU A 929 11.57 31.48 -5.15
CA LEU A 929 12.55 31.13 -4.12
C LEU A 929 13.14 32.44 -3.56
N ALA A 930 12.82 32.74 -2.31
CA ALA A 930 13.24 33.96 -1.62
C ALA A 930 14.48 33.69 -0.75
N LEU A 931 15.40 34.66 -0.72
CA LEU A 931 16.64 34.62 0.04
C LEU A 931 16.80 35.89 0.87
N ASP A 932 16.89 35.73 2.19
CA ASP A 932 17.21 36.83 3.09
C ASP A 932 18.73 37.04 3.16
N VAL A 933 19.23 37.96 2.34
CA VAL A 933 20.64 38.31 2.25
C VAL A 933 20.97 39.34 3.34
N VAL A 934 21.61 38.90 4.42
CA VAL A 934 22.04 39.76 5.55
C VAL A 934 23.20 40.67 5.15
N SER A 935 24.15 40.16 4.36
CA SER A 935 25.25 40.98 3.82
C SER A 935 25.90 40.30 2.61
N THR A 936 26.52 41.09 1.74
CA THR A 936 27.17 40.56 0.53
C THR A 936 28.28 41.50 0.04
N THR A 937 29.32 40.94 -0.58
CA THR A 937 30.34 41.71 -1.33
C THR A 937 29.87 42.16 -2.71
N GLY A 938 28.70 41.70 -3.17
CA GLY A 938 28.13 42.01 -4.48
C GLY A 938 28.02 40.77 -5.36
N PHE A 939 26.82 40.47 -5.87
CA PHE A 939 26.56 39.29 -6.69
C PHE A 939 25.35 39.47 -7.61
N ASP A 940 25.35 38.75 -8.73
CA ASP A 940 24.20 38.52 -9.62
C ASP A 940 23.96 37.01 -9.65
N THR A 941 22.75 36.58 -9.31
CA THR A 941 22.45 35.18 -9.03
C THR A 941 21.26 34.67 -9.81
N LYS A 942 21.23 33.35 -9.95
CA LYS A 942 20.14 32.55 -10.47
C LYS A 942 20.12 31.22 -9.72
N ALA A 943 18.97 30.57 -9.72
CA ALA A 943 18.84 29.19 -9.26
C ALA A 943 18.94 28.23 -10.45
N ALA A 944 19.49 27.05 -10.18
CA ALA A 944 19.34 25.89 -11.04
C ALA A 944 18.80 24.72 -10.21
N LEU A 945 17.64 24.23 -10.62
CA LEU A 945 16.99 23.08 -10.01
C LEU A 945 17.40 21.82 -10.75
N GLN A 946 17.65 20.75 -10.01
CA GLN A 946 17.70 19.39 -10.56
C GLN A 946 16.34 18.74 -10.30
N VAL A 947 15.61 18.42 -11.37
CA VAL A 947 14.21 17.97 -11.30
C VAL A 947 13.97 16.65 -12.02
N GLY A 948 12.97 15.90 -11.55
CA GLY A 948 12.48 14.66 -12.14
C GLY A 948 13.43 13.46 -12.02
N SER A 949 12.95 12.29 -12.45
CA SER A 949 13.68 11.02 -12.41
C SER A 949 14.95 10.99 -13.27
N THR A 950 15.15 11.97 -14.15
CA THR A 950 16.31 12.07 -15.05
C THR A 950 17.31 13.15 -14.66
N TRP A 951 17.17 13.78 -13.48
CA TRP A 951 18.07 14.82 -12.97
C TRP A 951 18.25 16.00 -13.94
N GLN A 952 17.16 16.49 -14.53
CA GLN A 952 17.21 17.56 -15.51
C GLN A 952 17.66 18.88 -14.87
N TRP A 953 18.68 19.54 -15.44
CA TRP A 953 19.18 20.85 -14.99
C TRP A 953 18.33 22.00 -15.54
N CYS A 954 17.70 22.75 -14.65
CA CYS A 954 16.66 23.72 -14.96
C CYS A 954 16.96 25.07 -14.31
N GLU A 955 17.37 26.06 -15.12
CA GLU A 955 17.82 27.36 -14.61
C GLU A 955 16.74 28.44 -14.66
N THR A 956 16.66 29.27 -13.62
CA THR A 956 15.88 30.50 -13.62
C THR A 956 16.61 31.60 -14.41
N ALA A 957 15.91 32.68 -14.73
CA ALA A 957 16.54 33.92 -15.13
C ALA A 957 17.44 34.48 -14.01
N GLN A 958 18.38 35.35 -14.39
CA GLN A 958 19.21 36.11 -13.43
C GLN A 958 18.34 37.12 -12.68
N ALA A 959 18.54 37.22 -11.37
CA ALA A 959 17.80 38.12 -10.49
C ALA A 959 18.32 39.57 -10.52
N GLY A 960 19.49 39.79 -11.12
CA GLY A 960 20.14 41.09 -11.22
C GLY A 960 21.08 41.37 -10.05
N TRP A 961 21.92 42.39 -10.23
CA TRP A 961 23.00 42.71 -9.30
C TRP A 961 22.50 43.19 -7.92
N VAL A 962 22.92 42.49 -6.87
CA VAL A 962 22.69 42.80 -5.45
C VAL A 962 24.00 43.23 -4.81
N SER A 963 24.04 44.45 -4.26
CA SER A 963 25.25 45.05 -3.67
C SER A 963 25.16 45.33 -2.16
N GLY A 964 24.10 44.86 -1.50
CA GLY A 964 23.81 45.13 -0.09
C GLY A 964 22.71 44.22 0.45
N PRO A 965 22.32 44.38 1.74
CA PRO A 965 21.35 43.52 2.39
C PRO A 965 19.95 43.59 1.75
N ARG A 966 19.23 42.47 1.79
CA ARG A 966 17.85 42.27 1.30
C ARG A 966 17.17 41.24 2.19
N THR A 967 16.23 41.65 3.04
CA THR A 967 15.61 40.78 4.06
C THR A 967 14.12 41.04 4.22
N GLY A 968 13.34 40.05 4.65
CA GLY A 968 11.90 40.14 4.88
C GLY A 968 11.13 40.48 3.60
N ASP A 969 10.32 41.54 3.63
CA ASP A 969 9.53 41.97 2.45
C ASP A 969 10.41 42.43 1.27
N ASP A 970 11.70 42.72 1.49
CA ASP A 970 12.68 43.11 0.46
C ASP A 970 13.72 42.01 0.19
N ALA A 971 13.39 40.76 0.53
CA ALA A 971 14.21 39.58 0.23
C ALA A 971 14.56 39.49 -1.26
N LEU A 972 15.68 38.85 -1.58
CA LEU A 972 16.01 38.56 -2.96
C LEU A 972 15.13 37.42 -3.48
N VAL A 973 14.30 37.69 -4.48
CA VAL A 973 13.41 36.69 -5.07
C VAL A 973 13.97 36.18 -6.39
N LEU A 974 14.10 34.86 -6.51
CA LEU A 974 14.34 34.15 -7.75
C LEU A 974 13.00 33.65 -8.29
N ASP A 975 12.65 34.12 -9.49
CA ASP A 975 11.36 33.83 -10.12
C ASP A 975 11.39 32.45 -10.79
N LEU A 976 10.70 31.47 -10.20
CA LEU A 976 10.62 30.10 -10.71
C LEU A 976 9.76 30.02 -11.97
N THR A 977 8.89 31.00 -12.24
CA THR A 977 8.08 31.02 -13.47
C THR A 977 8.93 31.23 -14.73
N THR A 978 10.17 31.71 -14.55
CA THR A 978 11.14 31.85 -15.65
C THR A 978 11.76 30.53 -16.10
N LEU A 979 11.51 29.43 -15.38
CA LEU A 979 11.88 28.09 -15.80
C LEU A 979 11.17 27.74 -17.12
N SER A 980 11.81 26.90 -17.95
CA SER A 980 11.16 26.41 -19.16
C SER A 980 9.91 25.59 -18.82
N ALA A 981 8.90 25.59 -19.70
CA ALA A 981 7.67 24.83 -19.48
C ALA A 981 7.89 23.34 -19.16
N GLY A 982 8.92 22.71 -19.77
CA GLY A 982 9.29 21.33 -19.48
C GLY A 982 9.91 21.12 -18.10
N CYS A 983 10.56 22.15 -17.54
CA CYS A 983 11.07 22.16 -16.17
C CYS A 983 9.94 22.43 -15.16
N GLY A 984 9.04 23.37 -15.47
CA GLY A 984 7.88 23.66 -14.63
C GLY A 984 6.97 22.45 -14.39
N ALA A 985 6.80 21.61 -15.41
CA ALA A 985 6.03 20.36 -15.32
C ALA A 985 6.66 19.29 -14.41
N GLN A 986 7.93 19.45 -14.02
CA GLN A 986 8.67 18.49 -13.19
C GLN A 986 8.92 19.01 -11.77
N LEU A 987 8.31 20.15 -11.39
CA LEU A 987 8.46 20.70 -10.04
C LEU A 987 7.88 19.82 -8.93
N ALA A 988 7.10 18.78 -9.26
CA ALA A 988 6.69 17.75 -8.32
C ALA A 988 7.86 16.94 -7.72
N ASP A 989 9.05 17.04 -8.33
CA ASP A 989 10.21 16.23 -7.96
C ASP A 989 11.53 17.03 -8.02
N VAL A 990 11.66 18.07 -7.18
CA VAL A 990 12.90 18.85 -7.03
C VAL A 990 13.88 18.11 -6.11
N LYS A 991 14.98 17.63 -6.69
CA LYS A 991 16.01 16.85 -5.98
C LYS A 991 17.11 17.70 -5.37
N ARG A 992 17.47 18.82 -6.00
CA ARG A 992 18.55 19.71 -5.53
C ARG A 992 18.35 21.13 -6.02
N VAL A 993 18.73 22.09 -5.18
CA VAL A 993 18.73 23.52 -5.51
C VAL A 993 20.18 24.01 -5.55
N ASN A 994 20.55 24.72 -6.61
CA ASN A 994 21.89 25.25 -6.81
C ASN A 994 21.81 26.76 -7.05
N LEU A 995 22.59 27.55 -6.30
CA LEU A 995 22.68 28.99 -6.46
C LEU A 995 24.05 29.41 -6.98
N TYR A 996 24.04 30.27 -8.00
CA TYR A 996 25.28 30.87 -8.49
C TYR A 996 25.64 32.11 -7.67
N LEU A 997 26.85 32.18 -7.15
CA LEU A 997 27.35 33.33 -6.40
C LEU A 997 28.69 33.80 -6.97
N ASN A 998 28.85 35.11 -7.18
CA ASN A 998 30.13 35.70 -7.62
C ASN A 998 31.21 35.59 -6.54
N ALA A 999 32.46 35.88 -6.89
CA ALA A 999 33.57 35.85 -5.94
C ALA A 999 33.34 36.79 -4.74
N GLY A 1000 33.52 36.27 -3.51
CA GLY A 1000 33.45 37.05 -2.28
C GLY A 1000 32.68 36.36 -1.16
N THR A 1001 32.18 37.15 -0.21
CA THR A 1001 31.52 36.67 1.01
C THR A 1001 30.05 37.09 1.00
N HIS A 1002 29.16 36.12 1.21
CA HIS A 1002 27.71 36.28 1.20
C HIS A 1002 27.13 35.68 2.50
N VAL A 1003 26.25 36.42 3.17
CA VAL A 1003 25.59 35.96 4.41
C VAL A 1003 24.09 35.93 4.18
N ILE A 1004 23.47 34.77 4.43
CA ILE A 1004 22.05 34.49 4.21
C ILE A 1004 21.42 34.08 5.55
N ASP A 1005 20.26 34.65 5.89
CA ASP A 1005 19.50 34.37 7.12
C ASP A 1005 18.57 33.17 6.92
N ASP A 1006 17.79 33.18 5.83
CA ASP A 1006 16.94 32.07 5.45
C ASP A 1006 16.79 31.95 3.93
N VAL A 1007 16.23 30.79 3.54
CA VAL A 1007 15.80 30.50 2.17
C VAL A 1007 14.39 29.94 2.25
N GLU A 1008 13.46 30.60 1.56
CA GLU A 1008 12.03 30.31 1.64
C GLU A 1008 11.45 30.02 0.25
N LEU A 1009 10.67 28.96 0.16
CA LEU A 1009 9.91 28.58 -1.02
C LEU A 1009 8.50 29.18 -0.92
N ARG A 1010 8.14 30.00 -1.90
CA ARG A 1010 6.86 30.72 -1.95
C ARG A 1010 5.99 30.20 -3.08
#